data_AF-A0A089J242-F1
#
_entry.id   AF-A0A089J242-F1
#
_cell.length_a   1.000
_cell.length_b   1.000
_cell.length_c   1.000
_cell.angle_alpha   90.00
_cell.angle_beta   90.00
_cell.angle_gamma   90.00
#
_symmetry.space_group_name_H-M   'P 1'
#
loop_
_entity.id
_entity.type
_entity.pdbx_description
1 polymer ?
#
loop_
_entity_poly.entity_id
_entity_poly.type
_entity_poly.pdbx_seq_one_letter_code
_entity_poly.pdbx_strand_id
1 'polypeptide(L)'
;MITPGKNAFLNIKHFTDEEKKIINGLSRFFYVTNGGGTIYLGVTSEYRYFLIKPINKYQEMFNLNREIIVIFSPYPVFQPRTLDAIDIAFKKHTRLRIDRICSVVVSKDTSIETKLYEILSKDTEMQIIIPFSYSELTNDFSEGFIINRIKKHFYERDLFEFEAPIKKQLYFFGRTDVVHSLLNRHLSGEHSGVFGLRKTGKTSILYGVDRALKRENGKSIWIDFQHHHFKRWNRLLYAIISTIISDHNIDLIRSEDDYSEEKAPGLFESDMLYCYKSTGKILIFFDEIEHITFSISISDHWKEGRDYIKFWQVIRSCSQKYPELFTYIIAGTNPKCIETTRVAGVDNPIYSQFDPESYIKAFDTKSTKEMVNKLGGYMGLEFDDIVCAALTQDYGGHPFLIRHVCKTVNQLIKENHTLSKPLRVNKTIYDQSKKVFEEKYAERYYEMILEVLKEFYYDEYQVLVYLALGDFENFSKYAQRSNNYTNHLLGYGIIEKTGEYYGFKIESLKEYIIKSNQYQKLNMNTEEKRKEIDERRGRIEPKLRQIIYNQLRFTYGEATAKNKVLNNYNYDQAKKAKYSVYQYKELFDPKKVVTTLSDLKNIILNNWDPGFKGVFDTDKNKLKNRMEAIIEVRNYSSHSADISESEMLSFRGAMSWIEELVESYFGI
;
A
#
# COMPACT_ATOMS: atom_id res chain seq x y z
N MET A 1 26.46 -31.74 -10.66
CA MET A 1 26.11 -30.59 -11.55
C MET A 1 25.09 -31.05 -12.56
N ILE A 2 24.13 -30.19 -12.93
CA ILE A 2 23.13 -30.54 -13.96
C ILE A 2 23.68 -30.12 -15.32
N THR A 3 23.90 -31.10 -16.19
CA THR A 3 24.39 -30.89 -17.56
C THR A 3 23.23 -30.99 -18.55
N PRO A 4 23.35 -30.38 -19.75
CA PRO A 4 22.36 -30.59 -20.81
C PRO A 4 22.19 -32.08 -21.14
N GLY A 5 21.00 -32.47 -21.59
CA GLY A 5 20.71 -33.84 -21.99
C GLY A 5 19.29 -34.26 -21.68
N LYS A 6 19.08 -35.58 -21.58
CA LYS A 6 17.77 -36.18 -21.30
C LYS A 6 17.89 -37.24 -20.22
N ASN A 7 16.81 -37.42 -19.47
CA ASN A 7 16.64 -38.58 -18.63
C ASN A 7 16.67 -39.87 -19.47
N ALA A 8 17.41 -40.88 -19.03
CA ALA A 8 17.51 -42.17 -19.72
C ALA A 8 16.15 -42.86 -19.87
N PHE A 9 15.23 -42.62 -18.94
CA PHE A 9 13.88 -43.20 -18.93
C PHE A 9 12.82 -42.26 -19.51
N LEU A 10 13.22 -41.27 -20.32
CA LEU A 10 12.32 -40.28 -20.88
C LEU A 10 11.34 -40.93 -21.89
N ASN A 11 10.05 -40.92 -21.57
CA ASN A 11 9.00 -41.37 -22.50
C ASN A 11 8.49 -40.20 -23.34
N ILE A 12 8.79 -40.22 -24.64
CA ILE A 12 8.34 -39.21 -25.62
C ILE A 12 7.43 -39.77 -26.73
N LYS A 13 6.87 -40.97 -26.55
CA LYS A 13 6.10 -41.65 -27.61
C LYS A 13 4.82 -40.92 -28.02
N HIS A 14 4.22 -40.15 -27.12
CA HIS A 14 2.94 -39.45 -27.33
C HIS A 14 3.09 -38.07 -28.02
N PHE A 15 4.33 -37.60 -28.24
CA PHE A 15 4.62 -36.37 -28.99
C PHE A 15 4.64 -36.62 -30.50
N THR A 16 4.31 -35.60 -31.30
CA THR A 16 4.53 -35.66 -32.76
C THR A 16 6.01 -35.64 -33.11
N ASP A 17 6.34 -35.94 -34.36
CA ASP A 17 7.73 -35.89 -34.82
C ASP A 17 8.31 -34.46 -34.82
N GLU A 18 7.48 -33.44 -35.07
CA GLU A 18 7.87 -32.02 -34.89
C GLU A 18 8.20 -31.73 -33.42
N GLU A 19 7.36 -32.16 -32.48
CA GLU A 19 7.58 -31.93 -31.04
C GLU A 19 8.79 -32.70 -30.52
N LYS A 20 9.03 -33.93 -31.00
CA LYS A 20 10.26 -34.68 -30.68
C LYS A 20 11.50 -33.93 -31.16
N LYS A 21 11.48 -33.31 -32.34
CA LYS A 21 12.59 -32.45 -32.82
C LYS A 21 12.83 -31.28 -31.88
N ILE A 22 11.77 -30.60 -31.43
CA ILE A 22 11.86 -29.49 -30.47
C ILE A 22 12.45 -29.94 -29.12
N ILE A 23 11.96 -31.06 -28.57
CA ILE A 23 12.48 -31.65 -27.33
C ILE A 23 13.98 -31.97 -27.48
N ASN A 24 14.37 -32.55 -28.61
CA ASN A 24 15.76 -32.86 -28.92
C ASN A 24 16.61 -31.58 -29.01
N GLY A 25 16.12 -30.55 -29.70
CA GLY A 25 16.79 -29.25 -29.81
C GLY A 25 17.02 -28.59 -28.45
N LEU A 26 15.98 -28.55 -27.60
CA LEU A 26 16.05 -27.96 -26.26
C LEU A 26 16.95 -28.75 -25.31
N SER A 27 17.04 -30.08 -25.47
CA SER A 27 17.94 -30.92 -24.66
C SER A 27 19.43 -30.61 -24.83
N ARG A 28 19.81 -29.85 -25.87
CA ARG A 28 21.18 -29.36 -26.06
C ARG A 28 21.54 -28.26 -25.06
N PHE A 29 20.53 -27.59 -24.49
CA PHE A 29 20.71 -26.43 -23.60
C PHE A 29 20.12 -26.67 -22.20
N PHE A 30 19.12 -27.53 -22.09
CA PHE A 30 18.46 -27.89 -20.83
C PHE A 30 18.59 -29.38 -20.55
N TYR A 31 18.33 -29.79 -19.31
CA TYR A 31 18.15 -31.19 -18.96
C TYR A 31 16.66 -31.56 -19.02
N VAL A 32 16.25 -32.42 -19.95
CA VAL A 32 14.86 -32.88 -20.06
C VAL A 32 14.60 -33.98 -19.03
N THR A 33 13.85 -33.66 -17.98
CA THR A 33 13.72 -34.53 -16.81
C THR A 33 12.56 -35.53 -16.92
N ASN A 34 11.46 -35.12 -17.54
CA ASN A 34 10.23 -35.90 -17.63
C ASN A 34 9.50 -35.61 -18.94
N GLY A 35 8.96 -36.66 -19.57
CA GLY A 35 8.17 -36.55 -20.79
C GLY A 35 6.77 -35.99 -20.58
N GLY A 36 6.36 -35.76 -19.33
CA GLY A 36 5.07 -35.18 -18.97
C GLY A 36 3.90 -36.04 -19.44
N GLY A 37 2.91 -35.43 -20.09
CA GLY A 37 1.76 -36.16 -20.62
C GLY A 37 0.77 -35.30 -21.37
N THR A 38 -0.34 -35.92 -21.77
CA THR A 38 -1.44 -35.26 -22.48
C THR A 38 -2.45 -34.62 -21.53
N ILE A 39 -3.00 -33.47 -21.92
CA ILE A 39 -4.01 -32.70 -21.21
C ILE A 39 -5.18 -32.47 -22.15
N TYR A 40 -6.37 -32.84 -21.69
CA TYR A 40 -7.62 -32.64 -22.42
C TYR A 40 -8.40 -31.49 -21.78
N LEU A 41 -8.77 -30.50 -22.59
CA LEU A 41 -9.64 -29.39 -22.19
C LEU A 41 -10.94 -29.47 -23.00
N GLY A 42 -12.00 -29.96 -22.36
CA GLY A 42 -13.24 -30.33 -23.06
C GLY A 42 -13.04 -31.54 -23.98
N VAL A 43 -13.89 -31.65 -25.01
CA VAL A 43 -13.97 -32.87 -25.84
C VAL A 43 -12.92 -32.90 -26.95
N THR A 44 -12.53 -31.74 -27.50
CA THR A 44 -11.72 -31.65 -28.74
C THR A 44 -10.35 -31.02 -28.56
N SER A 45 -10.01 -30.55 -27.35
CA SER A 45 -8.76 -29.81 -27.14
C SER A 45 -7.72 -30.70 -26.48
N GLU A 46 -6.60 -30.89 -27.16
CA GLU A 46 -5.50 -31.73 -26.72
C GLU A 46 -4.21 -30.92 -26.67
N TYR A 47 -3.60 -30.90 -25.49
CA TYR A 47 -2.32 -30.27 -25.22
C TYR A 47 -1.34 -31.32 -24.73
N ARG A 48 -0.05 -31.13 -25.01
CA ARG A 48 1.02 -32.00 -24.51
C ARG A 48 2.08 -31.14 -23.85
N TYR A 49 2.71 -31.65 -22.81
CA TYR A 49 3.75 -30.91 -22.10
C TYR A 49 4.84 -31.86 -21.62
N PHE A 50 6.01 -31.31 -21.38
CA PHE A 50 7.14 -32.01 -20.78
C PHE A 50 7.85 -31.09 -19.77
N LEU A 51 8.79 -31.64 -19.01
CA LEU A 51 9.52 -30.91 -17.98
C LEU A 51 11.00 -30.78 -18.37
N ILE A 52 11.51 -29.55 -18.25
CA ILE A 52 12.93 -29.24 -18.38
C ILE A 52 13.49 -28.73 -17.06
N LYS A 53 14.76 -29.00 -16.79
CA LYS A 53 15.49 -28.41 -15.69
C LYS A 53 16.62 -27.53 -16.24
N PRO A 54 16.70 -26.25 -15.82
CA PRO A 54 17.82 -25.38 -16.14
C PRO A 54 19.14 -25.97 -15.68
N ILE A 55 20.18 -25.86 -16.51
CA ILE A 55 21.55 -26.19 -16.14
C ILE A 55 22.10 -25.12 -15.19
N ASN A 56 23.20 -25.41 -14.48
CA ASN A 56 23.75 -24.52 -13.45
C ASN A 56 23.91 -23.05 -13.94
N LYS A 57 24.45 -22.86 -15.15
CA LYS A 57 24.57 -21.53 -15.80
C LYS A 57 23.23 -20.77 -15.84
N TYR A 58 22.14 -21.45 -16.21
CA TYR A 58 20.81 -20.82 -16.28
C TYR A 58 20.15 -20.67 -14.92
N GLN A 59 20.46 -21.54 -13.97
CA GLN A 59 20.02 -21.39 -12.57
C GLN A 59 20.60 -20.11 -11.99
N GLU A 60 21.89 -19.85 -12.20
CA GLU A 60 22.56 -18.62 -11.76
C GLU A 60 22.04 -17.39 -12.50
N MET A 61 21.88 -17.46 -13.83
CA MET A 61 21.45 -16.32 -14.63
C MET A 61 20.00 -15.88 -14.38
N PHE A 62 19.09 -16.80 -14.09
CA PHE A 62 17.64 -16.55 -14.05
C PHE A 62 16.99 -16.92 -12.71
N ASN A 63 17.76 -17.40 -11.73
CA ASN A 63 17.29 -17.92 -10.44
C ASN A 63 16.26 -19.08 -10.56
N LEU A 64 16.36 -19.90 -11.62
CA LEU A 64 15.41 -20.98 -11.92
C LEU A 64 15.90 -22.34 -11.43
N ASN A 65 15.73 -22.62 -10.13
CA ASN A 65 16.28 -23.83 -9.49
C ASN A 65 15.42 -25.10 -9.66
N ARG A 66 14.17 -24.94 -10.12
CA ARG A 66 13.17 -26.02 -10.24
C ARG A 66 12.92 -26.40 -11.69
N GLU A 67 12.20 -27.50 -11.90
CA GLU A 67 11.77 -27.89 -13.24
C GLU A 67 10.75 -26.89 -13.79
N ILE A 68 10.79 -26.63 -15.09
CA ILE A 68 9.91 -25.72 -15.81
C ILE A 68 9.01 -26.54 -16.73
N ILE A 69 7.74 -26.20 -16.77
CA ILE A 69 6.78 -26.79 -17.71
C ILE A 69 6.99 -26.18 -19.08
N VAL A 70 7.15 -27.03 -20.09
CA VAL A 70 7.09 -26.65 -21.50
C VAL A 70 5.82 -27.25 -22.08
N ILE A 71 4.87 -26.40 -22.48
CA ILE A 71 3.60 -26.82 -23.07
C ILE A 71 3.56 -26.55 -24.57
N PHE A 72 3.04 -27.51 -25.32
CA PHE A 72 2.79 -27.40 -26.74
C PHE A 72 1.35 -26.94 -26.99
N SER A 73 1.21 -25.85 -27.73
CA SER A 73 -0.05 -25.37 -28.33
C SER A 73 -0.04 -25.74 -29.82
N PRO A 74 -0.63 -26.89 -30.20
CA PRO A 74 -0.53 -27.41 -31.57
C PRO A 74 -1.46 -26.69 -32.57
N TYR A 75 -2.14 -25.62 -32.17
CA TYR A 75 -3.14 -24.93 -32.97
C TYR A 75 -2.51 -23.84 -33.86
N PRO A 76 -2.95 -23.68 -35.12
CA PRO A 76 -2.45 -22.64 -36.02
C PRO A 76 -2.60 -21.21 -35.47
N VAL A 77 -3.65 -21.00 -34.67
CA VAL A 77 -3.94 -19.75 -33.97
C VAL A 77 -3.85 -20.01 -32.47
N PHE A 78 -3.10 -19.19 -31.74
CA PHE A 78 -2.99 -19.31 -30.29
C PHE A 78 -4.35 -19.14 -29.62
N GLN A 79 -4.66 -20.03 -28.69
CA GLN A 79 -5.92 -20.02 -27.95
C GLN A 79 -5.63 -19.73 -26.47
N PRO A 80 -6.30 -18.75 -25.84
CA PRO A 80 -6.08 -18.41 -24.42
C PRO A 80 -6.23 -19.58 -23.45
N ARG A 81 -7.08 -20.56 -23.77
CA ARG A 81 -7.26 -21.81 -22.99
C ARG A 81 -5.98 -22.65 -22.85
N THR A 82 -4.94 -22.37 -23.63
CA THR A 82 -3.59 -22.95 -23.42
C THR A 82 -3.07 -22.62 -22.02
N LEU A 83 -3.45 -21.47 -21.46
CA LEU A 83 -3.08 -21.05 -20.11
C LEU A 83 -3.73 -21.95 -19.05
N ASP A 84 -4.99 -22.34 -19.24
CA ASP A 84 -5.69 -23.31 -18.38
C ASP A 84 -4.99 -24.68 -18.41
N ALA A 85 -4.46 -25.07 -19.56
CA ALA A 85 -3.72 -26.33 -19.70
C ALA A 85 -2.41 -26.30 -18.89
N ILE A 86 -1.75 -25.14 -18.77
CA ILE A 86 -0.58 -24.97 -17.89
C ILE A 86 -0.98 -25.18 -16.42
N ASP A 87 -2.11 -24.62 -15.99
CA ASP A 87 -2.61 -24.80 -14.63
C ASP A 87 -2.94 -26.26 -14.31
N ILE A 88 -3.50 -27.01 -15.27
CA ILE A 88 -3.71 -28.46 -15.12
C ILE A 88 -2.36 -29.19 -15.04
N ALA A 89 -1.39 -28.83 -15.87
CA ALA A 89 -0.05 -29.42 -15.83
C ALA A 89 0.60 -29.23 -14.44
N PHE A 90 0.47 -28.04 -13.83
CA PHE A 90 0.95 -27.79 -12.47
C PHE A 90 0.27 -28.65 -11.40
N LYS A 91 -1.01 -28.99 -11.56
CA LYS A 91 -1.76 -29.84 -10.62
C LYS A 91 -1.32 -31.31 -10.69
N LYS A 92 -0.78 -31.77 -11.84
CA LYS A 92 -0.29 -33.15 -12.02
C LYS A 92 1.03 -33.45 -11.32
N HIS A 93 1.71 -32.45 -10.75
CA HIS A 93 3.04 -32.62 -10.15
C HIS A 93 3.13 -32.01 -8.74
N THR A 94 4.07 -32.53 -7.95
CA THR A 94 4.30 -32.03 -6.59
C THR A 94 4.80 -30.60 -6.61
N ARG A 95 4.27 -29.79 -5.67
CA ARG A 95 4.54 -28.34 -5.61
C ARG A 95 6.02 -27.97 -5.48
N LEU A 96 6.81 -28.81 -4.81
CA LEU A 96 8.23 -28.54 -4.56
C LEU A 96 9.12 -28.84 -5.78
N ARG A 97 8.60 -29.58 -6.77
CA ARG A 97 9.35 -30.06 -7.93
C ARG A 97 9.41 -29.03 -9.06
N ILE A 98 8.33 -28.28 -9.26
CA ILE A 98 8.14 -27.38 -10.42
C ILE A 98 8.20 -25.90 -10.01
N ASP A 99 8.79 -25.07 -10.86
CA ASP A 99 8.73 -23.61 -10.82
C ASP A 99 7.36 -23.12 -11.30
N ARG A 100 6.64 -22.35 -10.48
CA ARG A 100 5.30 -21.84 -10.79
C ARG A 100 5.28 -20.38 -11.26
N ILE A 101 6.46 -19.77 -11.37
CA ILE A 101 6.66 -18.40 -11.84
C ILE A 101 7.04 -18.41 -13.31
N CYS A 102 7.66 -19.48 -13.81
CA CYS A 102 8.09 -19.60 -15.19
C CYS A 102 7.44 -20.81 -15.87
N SER A 103 6.91 -20.58 -17.07
CA SER A 103 6.53 -21.64 -18.00
C SER A 103 6.96 -21.29 -19.42
N VAL A 104 7.12 -22.30 -20.27
CA VAL A 104 7.44 -22.13 -21.69
C VAL A 104 6.24 -22.57 -22.51
N VAL A 105 5.79 -21.73 -23.43
CA VAL A 105 4.73 -22.07 -24.40
C VAL A 105 5.38 -22.18 -25.77
N VAL A 106 5.24 -23.33 -26.41
CA VAL A 106 5.66 -23.56 -27.77
C VAL A 106 4.41 -23.66 -28.64
N SER A 107 4.18 -22.71 -29.54
CA SER A 107 2.93 -22.58 -30.31
C SER A 107 3.15 -22.73 -31.82
N LYS A 108 2.21 -23.34 -32.55
CA LYS A 108 2.25 -23.32 -34.03
C LYS A 108 1.97 -21.94 -34.62
N ASP A 109 1.36 -21.06 -33.82
CA ASP A 109 1.15 -19.66 -34.18
C ASP A 109 2.49 -18.90 -34.18
N THR A 110 2.93 -18.41 -35.34
CA THR A 110 4.17 -17.64 -35.48
C THR A 110 4.09 -16.25 -34.85
N SER A 111 2.89 -15.75 -34.59
CA SER A 111 2.63 -14.46 -33.92
C SER A 111 2.43 -14.60 -32.40
N ILE A 112 2.81 -15.74 -31.82
CA ILE A 112 2.61 -16.05 -30.40
C ILE A 112 3.15 -14.97 -29.46
N GLU A 113 4.30 -14.39 -29.77
CA GLU A 113 4.92 -13.38 -28.89
C GLU A 113 4.04 -12.13 -28.75
N THR A 114 3.51 -11.61 -29.86
CA THR A 114 2.60 -10.46 -29.88
C THR A 114 1.27 -10.78 -29.20
N LYS A 115 0.65 -11.92 -29.53
CA LYS A 115 -0.65 -12.31 -28.96
C LYS A 115 -0.56 -12.56 -27.46
N LEU A 116 0.53 -13.19 -27.01
CA LEU A 116 0.76 -13.42 -25.60
C LEU A 116 1.00 -12.09 -24.86
N TYR A 117 1.73 -11.15 -25.47
CA TYR A 117 1.88 -9.79 -24.91
C TYR A 117 0.54 -9.08 -24.74
N GLU A 118 -0.37 -9.14 -25.71
CA GLU A 118 -1.73 -8.56 -25.62
C GLU A 118 -2.61 -9.19 -24.52
N ILE A 119 -2.39 -10.47 -24.21
CA ILE A 119 -3.13 -11.18 -23.16
C ILE A 119 -2.50 -10.90 -21.78
N LEU A 120 -1.17 -11.00 -21.67
CA LEU A 120 -0.44 -10.82 -20.41
C LEU A 120 -0.40 -9.37 -19.93
N SER A 121 -0.44 -8.40 -20.85
CA SER A 121 -0.57 -6.97 -20.49
C SER A 121 -1.87 -6.66 -19.76
N LYS A 122 -2.89 -7.52 -19.88
CA LYS A 122 -4.20 -7.38 -19.22
C LYS A 122 -4.30 -8.09 -17.86
N ASP A 123 -3.45 -9.08 -17.59
CA ASP A 123 -3.44 -9.83 -16.32
C ASP A 123 -2.05 -9.83 -15.69
N THR A 124 -1.87 -8.83 -14.82
CA THR A 124 -0.65 -8.61 -14.06
C THR A 124 -0.40 -9.68 -12.99
N GLU A 125 -1.28 -10.63 -12.70
CA GLU A 125 -0.94 -11.75 -11.80
C GLU A 125 -0.44 -13.00 -12.53
N MET A 126 -0.43 -13.04 -13.86
CA MET A 126 0.07 -14.20 -14.60
C MET A 126 1.55 -14.49 -14.29
N GLN A 127 1.93 -15.75 -14.35
CA GLN A 127 3.35 -16.14 -14.31
C GLN A 127 4.10 -15.60 -15.55
N ILE A 128 5.42 -15.63 -15.53
CA ILE A 128 6.24 -15.40 -16.71
C ILE A 128 6.05 -16.56 -17.67
N ILE A 129 5.62 -16.25 -18.89
CA ILE A 129 5.45 -17.23 -19.97
C ILE A 129 6.42 -16.85 -21.06
N ILE A 130 7.34 -17.77 -21.37
CA ILE A 130 8.31 -17.60 -22.46
C ILE A 130 7.70 -18.23 -23.72
N PRO A 131 7.27 -17.42 -24.71
CA PRO A 131 6.76 -17.91 -25.96
C PRO A 131 7.90 -18.33 -26.90
N PHE A 132 7.69 -19.43 -27.60
CA PHE A 132 8.41 -19.81 -28.79
C PHE A 132 7.41 -20.30 -29.83
N SER A 133 7.73 -20.14 -31.12
CA SER A 133 7.00 -20.81 -32.18
C SER A 133 7.59 -22.20 -32.44
N TYR A 134 6.81 -23.09 -33.07
CA TYR A 134 7.34 -24.38 -33.55
C TYR A 134 8.48 -24.15 -34.55
N SER A 135 8.32 -23.23 -35.50
CA SER A 135 9.31 -22.97 -36.54
C SER A 135 10.65 -22.47 -35.98
N GLU A 136 10.63 -21.72 -34.87
CA GLU A 136 11.84 -21.26 -34.18
C GLU A 136 12.64 -22.41 -33.55
N LEU A 137 11.95 -23.46 -33.06
CA LEU A 137 12.57 -24.55 -32.32
C LEU A 137 12.71 -25.86 -33.13
N THR A 138 12.12 -25.95 -34.31
CA THR A 138 12.36 -27.07 -35.25
C THR A 138 13.57 -26.85 -36.14
N ASN A 139 13.94 -25.59 -36.40
CA ASN A 139 15.16 -25.21 -37.11
C ASN A 139 16.37 -25.26 -36.17
N ASP A 140 17.59 -25.16 -36.70
CA ASP A 140 18.75 -25.05 -35.82
C ASP A 140 18.75 -23.67 -35.13
N PHE A 141 18.85 -23.67 -33.81
CA PHE A 141 18.83 -22.46 -32.98
C PHE A 141 19.99 -22.47 -32.00
N SER A 142 20.53 -21.28 -31.73
CA SER A 142 21.69 -21.08 -30.87
C SER A 142 21.32 -20.93 -29.40
N GLU A 143 22.29 -21.15 -28.52
CA GLU A 143 22.15 -20.86 -27.08
C GLU A 143 21.78 -19.38 -26.84
N GLY A 144 22.40 -18.48 -27.60
CA GLY A 144 22.17 -17.04 -27.51
C GLY A 144 20.73 -16.64 -27.83
N PHE A 145 20.08 -17.31 -28.79
CA PHE A 145 18.66 -17.08 -29.10
C PHE A 145 17.76 -17.41 -27.90
N ILE A 146 17.96 -18.57 -27.27
CA ILE A 146 17.22 -18.99 -26.07
C ILE A 146 17.46 -18.00 -24.92
N ILE A 147 18.73 -17.67 -24.64
CA ILE A 147 19.09 -16.74 -23.57
C ILE A 147 18.43 -15.38 -23.79
N ASN A 148 18.48 -14.84 -25.01
CA ASN A 148 17.89 -13.53 -25.31
C ASN A 148 16.37 -13.55 -25.19
N ARG A 149 15.69 -14.63 -25.61
CA ARG A 149 14.24 -14.78 -25.42
C ARG A 149 13.87 -14.82 -23.94
N ILE A 150 14.58 -15.61 -23.13
CA ILE A 150 14.34 -15.68 -21.69
C ILE A 150 14.57 -14.32 -21.04
N LYS A 151 15.70 -13.66 -21.32
CA LYS A 151 16.02 -12.32 -20.81
C LYS A 151 14.93 -11.30 -21.14
N LYS A 152 14.44 -11.29 -22.39
CA LYS A 152 13.38 -10.38 -22.83
C LYS A 152 12.16 -10.51 -21.92
N HIS A 153 11.63 -11.74 -21.75
CA HIS A 153 10.40 -11.95 -20.99
C HIS A 153 10.57 -11.88 -19.46
N PHE A 154 11.76 -12.18 -18.94
CA PHE A 154 12.06 -12.07 -17.51
C PHE A 154 12.24 -10.61 -17.07
N TYR A 155 12.91 -9.77 -17.88
CA TYR A 155 13.33 -8.44 -17.46
C TYR A 155 12.38 -7.31 -17.87
N GLU A 156 11.48 -7.56 -18.82
CA GLU A 156 10.47 -6.58 -19.26
C GLU A 156 9.49 -6.27 -18.13
N ARG A 157 9.01 -7.30 -17.43
CA ARG A 157 7.99 -7.16 -16.39
C ARG A 157 8.57 -6.77 -15.04
N ASP A 158 7.92 -5.83 -14.35
CA ASP A 158 8.21 -5.52 -12.95
C ASP A 158 7.31 -6.34 -12.02
N LEU A 159 7.89 -7.32 -11.32
CA LEU A 159 7.16 -8.16 -10.35
C LEU A 159 6.99 -7.50 -8.97
N PHE A 160 7.47 -6.27 -8.78
CA PHE A 160 7.16 -5.46 -7.61
C PHE A 160 5.91 -4.59 -7.81
N GLU A 161 5.50 -4.32 -9.04
CA GLU A 161 4.40 -3.42 -9.45
C GLU A 161 2.99 -4.02 -9.27
N PHE A 162 2.66 -4.54 -8.08
CA PHE A 162 1.35 -5.12 -7.82
C PHE A 162 0.58 -4.38 -6.73
N GLU A 163 -0.51 -3.73 -7.13
CA GLU A 163 -1.37 -2.94 -6.22
C GLU A 163 -2.61 -3.70 -5.76
N ALA A 164 -3.03 -4.74 -6.49
CA ALA A 164 -4.18 -5.57 -6.18
C ALA A 164 -3.89 -6.61 -5.08
N PRO A 165 -4.91 -7.10 -4.35
CA PRO A 165 -4.72 -8.19 -3.40
C PRO A 165 -4.17 -9.44 -4.08
N ILE A 166 -3.07 -9.98 -3.53
CA ILE A 166 -2.44 -11.20 -4.03
C ILE A 166 -3.39 -12.39 -3.95
N LYS A 167 -3.88 -12.88 -5.10
CA LYS A 167 -4.75 -14.06 -5.17
C LYS A 167 -3.99 -15.36 -5.39
N LYS A 168 -2.79 -15.29 -5.98
CA LYS A 168 -1.96 -16.48 -6.24
C LYS A 168 -0.97 -16.73 -5.12
N GLN A 169 -0.80 -18.01 -4.74
CA GLN A 169 0.19 -18.45 -3.73
C GLN A 169 1.62 -18.02 -4.07
N LEU A 170 1.89 -17.74 -5.35
CA LEU A 170 3.18 -17.35 -5.88
C LEU A 170 3.78 -16.11 -5.21
N TYR A 171 2.92 -15.10 -5.01
CA TYR A 171 3.25 -13.80 -4.45
C TYR A 171 2.93 -13.73 -2.95
N PHE A 172 2.61 -14.87 -2.31
CA PHE A 172 2.25 -14.94 -0.90
C PHE A 172 3.46 -15.37 -0.07
N PHE A 173 3.94 -14.47 0.80
CA PHE A 173 5.20 -14.61 1.55
C PHE A 173 4.98 -14.43 3.05
N GLY A 174 5.76 -15.10 3.92
CA GLY A 174 5.84 -14.80 5.37
C GLY A 174 4.54 -14.94 6.19
N ARG A 175 3.44 -15.41 5.59
CA ARG A 175 2.09 -15.44 6.20
C ARG A 175 1.51 -16.84 6.37
N THR A 176 2.32 -17.87 6.19
CA THR A 176 1.85 -19.26 6.21
C THR A 176 1.31 -19.65 7.59
N ASP A 177 1.99 -19.26 8.66
CA ASP A 177 1.57 -19.59 10.04
C ASP A 177 0.24 -18.92 10.40
N VAL A 178 0.04 -17.66 9.99
CA VAL A 178 -1.23 -16.95 10.19
C VAL A 178 -2.37 -17.67 9.46
N VAL A 179 -2.15 -18.07 8.21
CA VAL A 179 -3.15 -18.84 7.45
C VAL A 179 -3.50 -20.16 8.13
N HIS A 180 -2.50 -20.89 8.60
CA HIS A 180 -2.73 -22.16 9.32
C HIS A 180 -3.47 -21.95 10.64
N SER A 181 -3.11 -20.90 11.39
CA SER A 181 -3.81 -20.55 12.64
C SER A 181 -5.28 -20.23 12.40
N LEU A 182 -5.58 -19.40 11.40
CA LEU A 182 -6.96 -19.05 11.03
C LEU A 182 -7.76 -20.26 10.56
N LEU A 183 -7.13 -21.15 9.77
CA LEU A 183 -7.74 -22.40 9.33
C LEU A 183 -8.04 -23.33 10.51
N ASN A 184 -7.10 -23.49 11.45
CA ASN A 184 -7.29 -24.35 12.61
C ASN A 184 -8.44 -23.86 13.50
N ARG A 185 -8.56 -22.54 13.70
CA ARG A 185 -9.69 -21.93 14.42
C ARG A 185 -11.02 -22.18 13.73
N HIS A 186 -11.07 -22.06 12.40
CA HIS A 186 -12.26 -22.44 11.63
C HIS A 186 -12.63 -23.91 11.90
N LEU A 187 -11.66 -24.82 11.82
CA LEU A 187 -11.87 -26.24 12.06
C LEU A 187 -12.35 -26.52 13.49
N SER A 188 -11.84 -25.80 14.50
CA SER A 188 -12.28 -25.93 15.90
C SER A 188 -13.62 -25.27 16.23
N GLY A 189 -14.20 -24.46 15.33
CA GLY A 189 -15.48 -23.78 15.60
C GLY A 189 -15.33 -22.37 16.16
N GLU A 190 -14.13 -21.81 16.10
CA GLU A 190 -13.82 -20.48 16.61
C GLU A 190 -13.91 -19.43 15.50
N HIS A 191 -14.53 -18.30 15.84
CA HIS A 191 -14.47 -17.08 15.03
C HIS A 191 -13.08 -16.43 15.14
N SER A 192 -12.69 -15.65 14.14
CA SER A 192 -11.39 -14.96 14.13
C SER A 192 -11.47 -13.55 13.56
N GLY A 193 -10.48 -12.73 13.87
CA GLY A 193 -10.25 -11.42 13.26
C GLY A 193 -8.93 -11.34 12.51
N VAL A 194 -8.86 -10.45 11.53
CA VAL A 194 -7.64 -10.08 10.80
C VAL A 194 -7.65 -8.56 10.61
N PHE A 195 -6.94 -7.84 11.48
CA PHE A 195 -6.84 -6.39 11.43
C PHE A 195 -5.46 -5.95 10.95
N GLY A 196 -5.38 -4.74 10.41
CA GLY A 196 -4.11 -4.18 9.96
C GLY A 196 -4.30 -3.00 9.04
N LEU A 197 -3.27 -2.17 8.92
CA LEU A 197 -3.30 -0.98 8.06
C LEU A 197 -3.67 -1.31 6.61
N ARG A 198 -4.05 -0.28 5.84
CA ARG A 198 -4.30 -0.42 4.41
C ARG A 198 -3.06 -1.01 3.71
N LYS A 199 -3.27 -1.86 2.71
CA LYS A 199 -2.21 -2.52 1.92
C LYS A 199 -1.21 -3.39 2.71
N THR A 200 -1.55 -3.83 3.93
CA THR A 200 -0.74 -4.80 4.71
C THR A 200 -0.88 -6.26 4.26
N GLY A 201 -1.89 -6.56 3.43
CA GLY A 201 -2.12 -7.91 2.88
C GLY A 201 -3.27 -8.71 3.52
N LYS A 202 -4.22 -8.06 4.20
CA LYS A 202 -5.43 -8.69 4.78
C LYS A 202 -6.17 -9.61 3.81
N THR A 203 -6.68 -9.05 2.72
CA THR A 203 -7.39 -9.82 1.69
C THR A 203 -6.52 -10.94 1.09
N SER A 204 -5.19 -10.74 0.96
CA SER A 204 -4.26 -11.79 0.53
C SER A 204 -4.17 -12.97 1.51
N ILE A 205 -4.25 -12.71 2.82
CA ILE A 205 -4.32 -13.74 3.86
C ILE A 205 -5.65 -14.49 3.75
N LEU A 206 -6.78 -13.79 3.57
CA LEU A 206 -8.09 -14.42 3.39
C LEU A 206 -8.10 -15.37 2.18
N TYR A 207 -7.55 -14.94 1.03
CA TYR A 207 -7.33 -15.82 -0.12
C TYR A 207 -6.39 -17.00 0.22
N GLY A 208 -5.42 -16.79 1.10
CA GLY A 208 -4.58 -17.85 1.65
C GLY A 208 -5.37 -18.92 2.39
N VAL A 209 -6.26 -18.49 3.29
CA VAL A 209 -7.15 -19.38 4.06
C VAL A 209 -8.12 -20.11 3.13
N ASP A 210 -8.77 -19.39 2.20
CA ASP A 210 -9.68 -19.99 1.21
C ASP A 210 -9.01 -21.11 0.41
N ARG A 211 -7.79 -20.86 -0.09
CA ARG A 211 -7.02 -21.88 -0.83
C ARG A 211 -6.63 -23.07 0.04
N ALA A 212 -6.35 -22.85 1.33
CA ALA A 212 -5.99 -23.93 2.25
C ALA A 212 -7.23 -24.77 2.59
N LEU A 213 -8.35 -24.12 2.89
CA LEU A 213 -9.63 -24.75 3.18
C LEU A 213 -10.13 -25.61 2.01
N LYS A 214 -10.04 -25.10 0.78
CA LYS A 214 -10.43 -25.84 -0.44
C LYS A 214 -9.62 -27.12 -0.65
N ARG A 215 -8.39 -27.22 -0.12
CA ARG A 215 -7.59 -28.46 -0.20
C ARG A 215 -8.10 -29.54 0.74
N GLU A 216 -8.71 -29.15 1.84
CA GLU A 216 -9.38 -30.01 2.81
C GLU A 216 -10.86 -30.24 2.45
N ASN A 217 -11.26 -29.95 1.19
CA ASN A 217 -12.65 -29.98 0.71
C ASN A 217 -13.65 -29.09 1.48
N GLY A 218 -13.17 -28.12 2.25
CA GLY A 218 -14.03 -27.17 2.95
C GLY A 218 -14.66 -26.13 2.03
N LYS A 219 -15.74 -25.50 2.52
CA LYS A 219 -16.54 -24.51 1.79
C LYS A 219 -16.43 -23.13 2.44
N SER A 220 -16.45 -22.11 1.60
CA SER A 220 -16.34 -20.71 2.01
C SER A 220 -17.22 -19.81 1.14
N ILE A 221 -17.54 -18.62 1.65
CA ILE A 221 -18.13 -17.52 0.90
C ILE A 221 -17.48 -16.18 1.27
N TRP A 222 -17.65 -15.18 0.42
CA TRP A 222 -17.11 -13.84 0.60
C TRP A 222 -18.23 -12.81 0.69
N ILE A 223 -18.16 -11.98 1.72
CA ILE A 223 -19.07 -10.86 1.93
C ILE A 223 -18.21 -9.62 2.09
N ASP A 224 -18.15 -8.82 1.03
CA ASP A 224 -17.46 -7.55 0.99
C ASP A 224 -18.44 -6.44 1.36
N PHE A 225 -18.26 -5.84 2.54
CA PHE A 225 -19.18 -4.83 3.04
C PHE A 225 -19.11 -3.51 2.28
N GLN A 226 -18.06 -3.25 1.49
CA GLN A 226 -18.02 -2.11 0.59
C GLN A 226 -19.14 -2.16 -0.45
N HIS A 227 -19.60 -3.35 -0.82
CA HIS A 227 -20.72 -3.55 -1.76
C HIS A 227 -22.07 -3.76 -1.08
N HIS A 228 -22.12 -3.76 0.26
CA HIS A 228 -23.33 -4.10 1.02
C HIS A 228 -23.72 -3.07 2.08
N HIS A 229 -22.92 -2.01 2.28
CA HIS A 229 -23.17 -1.01 3.33
C HIS A 229 -24.52 -0.27 3.19
N PHE A 230 -25.10 -0.19 2.00
CA PHE A 230 -26.42 0.40 1.79
C PHE A 230 -27.59 -0.51 2.19
N LYS A 231 -27.35 -1.81 2.42
CA LYS A 231 -28.38 -2.75 2.87
C LYS A 231 -28.60 -2.61 4.37
N ARG A 232 -29.87 -2.64 4.80
CA ARG A 232 -30.25 -2.78 6.21
C ARG A 232 -29.87 -4.18 6.73
N TRP A 233 -29.73 -4.30 8.05
CA TRP A 233 -29.28 -5.53 8.72
C TRP A 233 -29.99 -6.82 8.26
N ASN A 234 -31.30 -6.78 8.09
CA ASN A 234 -32.14 -7.91 7.68
C ASN A 234 -31.90 -8.33 6.22
N ARG A 235 -31.72 -7.35 5.33
CA ARG A 235 -31.40 -7.59 3.92
C ARG A 235 -29.95 -8.05 3.73
N LEU A 236 -29.05 -7.65 4.62
CA LEU A 236 -27.68 -8.16 4.65
C LEU A 236 -27.62 -9.63 5.05
N LEU A 237 -28.46 -10.08 6.00
CA LEU A 237 -28.60 -11.51 6.32
C LEU A 237 -29.06 -12.32 5.11
N TYR A 238 -30.03 -11.81 4.35
CA TYR A 238 -30.43 -12.43 3.08
C TYR A 238 -29.28 -12.48 2.08
N ALA A 239 -28.49 -11.39 1.95
CA ALA A 239 -27.36 -11.34 1.04
C ALA A 239 -26.37 -12.48 1.33
N ILE A 240 -26.05 -12.74 2.61
CA ILE A 240 -25.22 -13.88 3.02
C ILE A 240 -25.79 -15.20 2.50
N ILE A 241 -27.07 -15.47 2.75
CA ILE A 241 -27.73 -16.70 2.28
C ILE A 241 -27.70 -16.81 0.76
N SER A 242 -28.02 -15.73 0.05
CA SER A 242 -28.02 -15.69 -1.41
C SER A 242 -26.63 -15.99 -2.00
N THR A 243 -25.57 -15.53 -1.35
CA THR A 243 -24.19 -15.85 -1.74
C THR A 243 -23.88 -17.33 -1.51
N ILE A 244 -24.30 -17.92 -0.39
CA ILE A 244 -24.12 -19.36 -0.13
C ILE A 244 -24.84 -20.20 -1.20
N ILE A 245 -26.09 -19.83 -1.52
CA ILE A 245 -26.90 -20.51 -2.52
C ILE A 245 -26.21 -20.46 -3.89
N SER A 246 -25.77 -19.27 -4.31
CA SER A 246 -25.14 -19.05 -5.61
C SER A 246 -23.78 -19.75 -5.72
N ASP A 247 -22.90 -19.58 -4.74
CA ASP A 247 -21.51 -20.09 -4.80
C ASP A 247 -21.44 -21.62 -4.74
N HIS A 248 -22.42 -22.26 -4.10
CA HIS A 248 -22.46 -23.71 -3.88
C HIS A 248 -23.58 -24.44 -4.64
N ASN A 249 -24.31 -23.73 -5.52
CA ASN A 249 -25.42 -24.26 -6.34
C ASN A 249 -26.46 -25.03 -5.51
N ILE A 250 -26.94 -24.41 -4.44
CA ILE A 250 -27.93 -25.02 -3.54
C ILE A 250 -29.34 -24.77 -4.08
N ASP A 251 -30.18 -25.81 -4.09
CA ASP A 251 -31.57 -25.69 -4.51
C ASP A 251 -32.43 -25.13 -3.36
N LEU A 252 -32.31 -23.82 -3.12
CA LEU A 252 -33.12 -23.06 -2.17
C LEU A 252 -33.60 -21.78 -2.84
N ILE A 253 -34.91 -21.63 -2.99
CA ILE A 253 -35.52 -20.42 -3.54
C ILE A 253 -35.96 -19.54 -2.38
N ARG A 254 -35.40 -18.34 -2.32
CA ARG A 254 -35.71 -17.34 -1.30
C ARG A 254 -35.75 -15.97 -1.94
N SER A 255 -36.74 -15.14 -1.60
CA SER A 255 -36.80 -13.75 -2.02
C SER A 255 -36.14 -12.85 -0.98
N GLU A 256 -35.50 -11.76 -1.44
CA GLU A 256 -35.00 -10.73 -0.52
C GLU A 256 -36.14 -10.19 0.36
N ASP A 257 -37.35 -10.07 -0.21
CA ASP A 257 -38.54 -9.55 0.46
C ASP A 257 -39.00 -10.37 1.66
N ASP A 258 -38.71 -11.68 1.67
CA ASP A 258 -39.07 -12.57 2.78
C ASP A 258 -38.38 -12.16 4.09
N TYR A 259 -37.18 -11.58 3.99
CA TYR A 259 -36.36 -11.12 5.11
C TYR A 259 -36.84 -9.77 5.67
N SER A 260 -38.11 -9.68 6.08
CA SER A 260 -38.61 -8.59 6.91
C SER A 260 -37.91 -8.54 8.28
N GLU A 261 -37.90 -7.38 8.96
CA GLU A 261 -37.24 -7.24 10.27
C GLU A 261 -37.71 -8.26 11.31
N GLU A 262 -39.00 -8.62 11.31
CA GLU A 262 -39.57 -9.58 12.25
C GLU A 262 -39.15 -11.03 11.92
N LYS A 263 -39.11 -11.40 10.65
CA LYS A 263 -38.88 -12.78 10.21
C LYS A 263 -37.41 -13.12 9.99
N ALA A 264 -36.57 -12.12 9.72
CA ALA A 264 -35.17 -12.31 9.34
C ALA A 264 -34.35 -13.20 10.31
N PRO A 265 -34.47 -13.08 11.64
CA PRO A 265 -33.71 -13.96 12.55
C PRO A 265 -34.05 -15.44 12.37
N GLY A 266 -35.35 -15.77 12.31
CA GLY A 266 -35.81 -17.16 12.15
C GLY A 266 -35.53 -17.72 10.77
N LEU A 267 -35.69 -16.90 9.72
CA LEU A 267 -35.39 -17.30 8.34
C LEU A 267 -33.89 -17.57 8.16
N PHE A 268 -33.03 -16.70 8.69
CA PHE A 268 -31.58 -16.88 8.62
C PHE A 268 -31.16 -18.20 9.28
N GLU A 269 -31.71 -18.51 10.46
CA GLU A 269 -31.48 -19.79 11.14
C GLU A 269 -31.90 -20.99 10.28
N SER A 270 -33.13 -20.99 9.77
CA SER A 270 -33.64 -22.11 8.96
C SER A 270 -32.89 -22.28 7.63
N ASP A 271 -32.49 -21.17 7.01
CA ASP A 271 -31.78 -21.18 5.73
C ASP A 271 -30.35 -21.67 5.91
N MET A 272 -29.65 -21.26 6.98
CA MET A 272 -28.32 -21.78 7.32
C MET A 272 -28.36 -23.30 7.57
N LEU A 273 -29.36 -23.79 8.30
CA LEU A 273 -29.56 -25.23 8.53
C LEU A 273 -29.82 -25.99 7.23
N TYR A 274 -30.56 -25.40 6.29
CA TYR A 274 -30.79 -25.98 4.98
C TYR A 274 -29.49 -26.06 4.18
N CYS A 275 -28.76 -24.95 4.09
CA CYS A 275 -27.50 -24.86 3.37
C CYS A 275 -26.45 -25.85 3.90
N TYR A 276 -26.37 -26.01 5.23
CA TYR A 276 -25.45 -26.93 5.88
C TYR A 276 -25.56 -28.38 5.40
N LYS A 277 -26.76 -28.85 5.01
CA LYS A 277 -26.95 -30.21 4.49
C LYS A 277 -26.16 -30.46 3.20
N SER A 278 -25.92 -29.41 2.40
CA SER A 278 -25.20 -29.48 1.14
C SER A 278 -23.73 -29.06 1.29
N THR A 279 -23.43 -28.10 2.16
CA THR A 279 -22.09 -27.52 2.26
C THR A 279 -21.24 -28.11 3.39
N GLY A 280 -21.88 -28.75 4.38
CA GLY A 280 -21.29 -28.88 5.70
C GLY A 280 -21.00 -27.51 6.31
N LYS A 281 -20.06 -27.47 7.26
CA LYS A 281 -19.64 -26.25 7.93
C LYS A 281 -19.00 -25.27 6.93
N ILE A 282 -19.47 -24.03 6.95
CA ILE A 282 -18.99 -22.99 6.02
C ILE A 282 -18.14 -21.93 6.72
N LEU A 283 -17.11 -21.44 6.04
CA LEU A 283 -16.34 -20.27 6.47
C LEU A 283 -16.82 -19.01 5.75
N ILE A 284 -17.24 -17.99 6.51
CA ILE A 284 -17.67 -16.71 5.97
C ILE A 284 -16.54 -15.69 6.11
N PHE A 285 -16.06 -15.15 5.00
CA PHE A 285 -15.13 -14.03 5.00
C PHE A 285 -15.91 -12.72 5.00
N PHE A 286 -15.79 -11.95 6.07
CA PHE A 286 -16.33 -10.61 6.22
C PHE A 286 -15.22 -9.60 5.98
N ASP A 287 -15.10 -9.06 4.77
CA ASP A 287 -14.05 -8.09 4.40
C ASP A 287 -14.55 -6.64 4.50
N GLU A 288 -13.63 -5.73 4.79
CA GLU A 288 -13.86 -4.29 4.97
C GLU A 288 -15.00 -3.97 6.00
N ILE A 289 -14.91 -4.57 7.19
CA ILE A 289 -15.90 -4.45 8.30
C ILE A 289 -16.22 -3.00 8.71
N GLU A 290 -15.31 -2.07 8.47
CA GLU A 290 -15.52 -0.63 8.68
C GLU A 290 -16.81 -0.13 8.02
N HIS A 291 -17.20 -0.69 6.89
CA HIS A 291 -18.39 -0.27 6.15
C HIS A 291 -19.73 -0.57 6.83
N ILE A 292 -19.79 -1.47 7.81
CA ILE A 292 -21.00 -1.72 8.62
C ILE A 292 -20.79 -1.42 10.10
N THR A 293 -19.60 -0.96 10.50
CA THR A 293 -19.29 -0.69 11.90
C THR A 293 -19.82 0.69 12.32
N PHE A 294 -20.43 0.75 13.50
CA PHE A 294 -20.96 1.98 14.10
C PHE A 294 -19.91 3.09 14.20
N SER A 295 -20.36 4.34 14.19
CA SER A 295 -19.55 5.57 14.17
C SER A 295 -18.61 5.77 12.97
N ILE A 296 -18.11 4.70 12.34
CA ILE A 296 -17.10 4.76 11.28
C ILE A 296 -17.66 4.46 9.89
N SER A 297 -18.79 3.74 9.80
CA SER A 297 -19.47 3.51 8.53
C SER A 297 -19.89 4.82 7.85
N ILE A 298 -19.81 4.82 6.52
CA ILE A 298 -20.30 5.90 5.65
C ILE A 298 -21.83 5.95 5.63
N SER A 299 -22.50 4.81 5.85
CA SER A 299 -23.96 4.72 5.85
C SER A 299 -24.55 5.08 7.21
N ASP A 300 -25.44 6.07 7.25
CA ASP A 300 -26.02 6.61 8.49
C ASP A 300 -26.64 5.54 9.39
N HIS A 301 -27.43 4.61 8.82
CA HIS A 301 -28.10 3.56 9.60
C HIS A 301 -27.12 2.57 10.29
N TRP A 302 -25.95 2.33 9.70
CA TRP A 302 -24.88 1.58 10.36
C TRP A 302 -24.13 2.45 11.36
N LYS A 303 -23.85 3.71 11.01
CA LYS A 303 -23.15 4.69 11.85
C LYS A 303 -23.87 4.93 13.19
N GLU A 304 -25.20 4.97 13.17
CA GLU A 304 -26.07 5.05 14.36
C GLU A 304 -25.97 3.82 15.28
N GLY A 305 -25.55 2.67 14.74
CA GLY A 305 -25.28 1.45 15.49
C GLY A 305 -26.47 0.51 15.73
N ARG A 306 -27.72 0.93 15.46
CA ARG A 306 -28.90 0.06 15.65
C ARG A 306 -28.90 -1.16 14.71
N ASP A 307 -28.60 -0.94 13.44
CA ASP A 307 -28.49 -2.03 12.46
C ASP A 307 -27.30 -2.94 12.76
N TYR A 308 -26.17 -2.36 13.18
CA TYR A 308 -24.99 -3.09 13.63
C TYR A 308 -25.35 -4.08 14.76
N ILE A 309 -26.04 -3.59 15.80
CA ILE A 309 -26.48 -4.43 16.92
C ILE A 309 -27.38 -5.56 16.44
N LYS A 310 -28.44 -5.25 15.68
CA LYS A 310 -29.41 -6.26 15.22
C LYS A 310 -28.75 -7.33 14.34
N PHE A 311 -27.89 -6.92 13.41
CA PHE A 311 -27.14 -7.84 12.55
C PHE A 311 -26.30 -8.83 13.37
N TRP A 312 -25.44 -8.30 14.25
CA TRP A 312 -24.53 -9.14 15.02
C TRP A 312 -25.22 -9.97 16.10
N GLN A 313 -26.37 -9.52 16.63
CA GLN A 313 -27.20 -10.33 17.52
C GLN A 313 -27.70 -11.60 16.82
N VAL A 314 -28.21 -11.48 15.59
CA VAL A 314 -28.68 -12.65 14.83
C VAL A 314 -27.52 -13.59 14.49
N ILE A 315 -26.41 -13.03 13.97
CA ILE A 315 -25.22 -13.83 13.63
C ILE A 315 -24.68 -14.59 14.86
N ARG A 316 -24.51 -13.90 16.00
CA ARG A 316 -24.02 -14.50 17.25
C ARG A 316 -24.99 -15.53 17.81
N SER A 317 -26.29 -15.22 17.83
CA SER A 317 -27.30 -16.16 18.33
C SER A 317 -27.29 -17.46 17.52
N CYS A 318 -27.20 -17.35 16.19
CA CYS A 318 -27.14 -18.51 15.31
C CYS A 318 -25.84 -19.31 15.52
N SER A 319 -24.68 -18.65 15.59
CA SER A 319 -23.39 -19.35 15.76
C SER A 319 -23.22 -19.99 17.14
N GLN A 320 -23.78 -19.38 18.20
CA GLN A 320 -23.76 -19.97 19.55
C GLN A 320 -24.69 -21.18 19.67
N LYS A 321 -25.85 -21.13 19.02
CA LYS A 321 -26.84 -22.21 19.03
C LYS A 321 -26.38 -23.40 18.19
N TYR A 322 -25.68 -23.14 17.07
CA TYR A 322 -25.19 -24.17 16.15
C TYR A 322 -23.74 -23.89 15.69
N PRO A 323 -22.73 -24.20 16.53
CA PRO A 323 -21.32 -23.93 16.23
C PRO A 323 -20.77 -24.66 14.98
N GLU A 324 -21.46 -25.72 14.54
CA GLU A 324 -21.11 -26.52 13.38
C GLU A 324 -21.58 -25.93 12.04
N LEU A 325 -22.52 -24.96 12.03
CA LEU A 325 -23.06 -24.42 10.77
C LEU A 325 -22.04 -23.57 10.05
N PHE A 326 -21.45 -22.62 10.79
CA PHE A 326 -20.51 -21.67 10.21
C PHE A 326 -19.57 -21.09 11.25
N THR A 327 -18.46 -20.56 10.75
CA THR A 327 -17.61 -19.61 11.46
C THR A 327 -17.33 -18.45 10.53
N TYR A 328 -16.73 -17.38 11.06
CA TYR A 328 -16.39 -16.23 10.24
C TYR A 328 -15.03 -15.66 10.60
N ILE A 329 -14.44 -15.01 9.61
CA ILE A 329 -13.25 -14.17 9.78
C ILE A 329 -13.65 -12.74 9.44
N ILE A 330 -13.50 -11.84 10.41
CA ILE A 330 -13.68 -10.40 10.21
C ILE A 330 -12.34 -9.80 9.80
N ALA A 331 -12.31 -9.10 8.67
CA ALA A 331 -11.15 -8.34 8.24
C ALA A 331 -11.48 -6.86 8.10
N GLY A 332 -10.53 -6.01 8.51
CA GLY A 332 -10.70 -4.56 8.42
C GLY A 332 -9.47 -3.79 8.80
N THR A 333 -9.49 -2.49 8.50
CA THR A 333 -8.43 -1.59 8.97
C THR A 333 -8.60 -1.20 10.43
N ASN A 334 -9.84 -1.22 10.93
CA ASN A 334 -10.21 -0.69 12.23
C ASN A 334 -10.90 -1.76 13.11
N PRO A 335 -10.32 -2.15 14.27
CA PRO A 335 -10.88 -3.16 15.18
C PRO A 335 -11.97 -2.65 16.13
N LYS A 336 -12.45 -1.40 16.01
CA LYS A 336 -13.45 -0.79 16.90
C LYS A 336 -14.70 -1.65 17.13
N CYS A 337 -15.08 -2.45 16.13
CA CYS A 337 -16.20 -3.39 16.21
C CYS A 337 -16.06 -4.43 17.35
N ILE A 338 -14.86 -4.80 17.76
CA ILE A 338 -14.64 -5.76 18.85
C ILE A 338 -14.12 -5.10 20.15
N GLU A 339 -13.68 -3.84 20.08
CA GLU A 339 -13.07 -3.13 21.21
C GLU A 339 -14.05 -2.28 22.02
N THR A 340 -15.20 -1.94 21.43
CA THR A 340 -16.20 -1.11 22.10
C THR A 340 -17.18 -1.98 22.89
N THR A 341 -17.33 -1.72 24.18
CA THR A 341 -18.21 -2.48 25.08
C THR A 341 -19.69 -2.27 24.81
N ARG A 342 -20.10 -1.04 24.47
CA ARG A 342 -21.51 -0.66 24.26
C ARG A 342 -21.71 0.15 22.99
N VAL A 343 -22.76 -0.17 22.23
CA VAL A 343 -23.15 0.50 20.99
C VAL A 343 -24.64 0.85 21.08
N ALA A 344 -24.98 2.11 20.77
CA ALA A 344 -26.36 2.60 20.84
C ALA A 344 -27.06 2.33 22.20
N GLY A 345 -26.31 2.36 23.31
CA GLY A 345 -26.83 2.12 24.66
C GLY A 345 -27.01 0.65 25.06
N VAL A 346 -26.69 -0.29 24.17
CA VAL A 346 -26.80 -1.75 24.38
C VAL A 346 -25.40 -2.38 24.38
N ASP A 347 -25.25 -3.53 25.04
CA ASP A 347 -23.98 -4.29 25.01
C ASP A 347 -23.66 -4.75 23.58
N ASN A 348 -22.40 -4.60 23.18
CA ASN A 348 -21.95 -4.98 21.86
C ASN A 348 -21.89 -6.53 21.71
N PRO A 349 -22.62 -7.12 20.74
CA PRO A 349 -22.69 -8.56 20.59
C PRO A 349 -21.35 -9.22 20.27
N ILE A 350 -20.37 -8.52 19.68
CA ILE A 350 -19.07 -9.12 19.34
C ILE A 350 -17.90 -8.50 20.11
N TYR A 351 -18.19 -7.79 21.20
CA TYR A 351 -17.14 -7.28 22.08
C TYR A 351 -16.25 -8.40 22.61
N SER A 352 -14.94 -8.23 22.47
CA SER A 352 -13.91 -9.14 22.95
C SER A 352 -14.12 -10.61 22.54
N GLN A 353 -14.78 -10.86 21.41
CA GLN A 353 -15.12 -12.22 20.96
C GLN A 353 -13.90 -13.04 20.54
N PHE A 354 -12.84 -12.36 20.10
CA PHE A 354 -11.54 -12.94 19.79
C PHE A 354 -10.45 -11.90 20.08
N ASP A 355 -9.25 -12.37 20.40
CA ASP A 355 -8.16 -11.50 20.81
C ASP A 355 -7.72 -10.54 19.69
N PRO A 356 -7.44 -9.26 20.02
CA PRO A 356 -6.90 -8.28 19.08
C PRO A 356 -5.49 -8.63 18.56
N GLU A 357 -4.84 -9.69 19.03
CA GLU A 357 -3.62 -10.25 18.39
C GLU A 357 -3.83 -10.70 16.93
N SER A 358 -5.07 -10.60 16.44
CA SER A 358 -5.49 -10.53 15.04
C SER A 358 -4.77 -9.52 14.14
N TYR A 359 -3.87 -8.65 14.64
CA TYR A 359 -3.13 -7.76 13.76
C TYR A 359 -2.12 -8.51 12.88
N ILE A 360 -2.08 -8.12 11.60
CA ILE A 360 -1.06 -8.61 10.67
C ILE A 360 0.31 -8.03 11.06
N LYS A 361 1.14 -8.87 11.68
CA LYS A 361 2.53 -8.54 12.04
C LYS A 361 3.32 -8.03 10.83
N ALA A 362 4.30 -7.16 10.95
CA ALA A 362 5.16 -6.86 9.80
C ALA A 362 6.07 -8.04 9.40
N PHE A 363 6.69 -7.99 8.22
CA PHE A 363 7.74 -8.95 7.84
C PHE A 363 9.00 -8.75 8.69
N ASP A 364 9.63 -9.86 9.05
CA ASP A 364 11.00 -9.87 9.55
C ASP A 364 11.99 -9.82 8.38
N THR A 365 13.28 -9.63 8.68
CA THR A 365 14.33 -9.53 7.66
C THR A 365 14.39 -10.79 6.78
N LYS A 366 14.10 -11.96 7.34
CA LYS A 366 14.06 -13.23 6.60
C LYS A 366 12.94 -13.25 5.57
N SER A 367 11.73 -12.87 5.96
CA SER A 367 10.57 -12.80 5.06
C SER A 367 10.74 -11.72 4.01
N THR A 368 11.32 -10.56 4.37
CA THR A 368 11.70 -9.50 3.42
C THR A 368 12.68 -10.03 2.39
N LYS A 369 13.76 -10.70 2.83
CA LYS A 369 14.76 -11.31 1.95
C LYS A 369 14.13 -12.33 1.01
N GLU A 370 13.26 -13.20 1.52
CA GLU A 370 12.57 -14.20 0.70
C GLU A 370 11.71 -13.52 -0.38
N MET A 371 10.89 -12.53 -0.02
CA MET A 371 10.05 -11.82 -0.98
C MET A 371 10.87 -11.11 -2.05
N VAL A 372 11.83 -10.29 -1.61
CA VAL A 372 12.58 -9.40 -2.49
C VAL A 372 13.49 -10.18 -3.43
N ASN A 373 14.19 -11.22 -2.95
CA ASN A 373 15.06 -12.02 -3.81
C ASN A 373 14.31 -13.03 -4.66
N LYS A 374 13.15 -13.53 -4.21
CA LYS A 374 12.33 -14.36 -5.08
C LYS A 374 11.82 -13.54 -6.25
N LEU A 375 11.18 -12.39 -6.01
CA LEU A 375 10.65 -11.55 -7.09
C LEU A 375 11.77 -10.92 -7.92
N GLY A 376 12.78 -10.35 -7.26
CA GLY A 376 13.96 -9.76 -7.87
C GLY A 376 14.71 -10.73 -8.76
N GLY A 377 14.88 -11.99 -8.35
CA GLY A 377 15.61 -12.99 -9.13
C GLY A 377 15.03 -13.20 -10.53
N TYR A 378 13.70 -13.22 -10.66
CA TYR A 378 13.04 -13.30 -11.98
C TYR A 378 13.23 -12.04 -12.82
N MET A 379 13.60 -10.91 -12.21
CA MET A 379 13.95 -9.67 -12.90
C MET A 379 15.45 -9.47 -13.04
N GLY A 380 16.26 -10.49 -12.71
CA GLY A 380 17.73 -10.41 -12.73
C GLY A 380 18.29 -9.50 -11.63
N LEU A 381 17.63 -9.41 -10.48
CA LEU A 381 18.04 -8.62 -9.33
C LEU A 381 18.27 -9.53 -8.12
N GLU A 382 19.44 -9.40 -7.50
CA GLU A 382 19.76 -10.04 -6.23
C GLU A 382 20.10 -8.98 -5.19
N PHE A 383 19.34 -8.91 -4.10
CA PHE A 383 19.50 -7.92 -3.05
C PHE A 383 20.37 -8.48 -1.94
N ASP A 384 21.40 -7.70 -1.58
CA ASP A 384 22.30 -8.01 -0.48
C ASP A 384 21.59 -8.12 0.87
N ASP A 385 22.17 -8.90 1.78
CA ASP A 385 21.64 -9.06 3.15
C ASP A 385 21.58 -7.72 3.88
N ILE A 386 22.58 -6.85 3.67
CA ILE A 386 22.59 -5.49 4.21
C ILE A 386 21.42 -4.67 3.65
N VAL A 387 21.09 -4.82 2.37
CA VAL A 387 19.97 -4.12 1.74
C VAL A 387 18.64 -4.69 2.23
N CYS A 388 18.53 -6.01 2.40
CA CYS A 388 17.33 -6.63 2.95
C CYS A 388 17.06 -6.19 4.40
N ALA A 389 18.12 -6.06 5.21
CA ALA A 389 18.04 -5.51 6.56
C ALA A 389 17.61 -4.03 6.53
N ALA A 390 18.24 -3.21 5.68
CA ALA A 390 17.90 -1.80 5.52
C ALA A 390 16.45 -1.60 5.07
N LEU A 391 15.98 -2.33 4.05
CA LEU A 391 14.58 -2.33 3.61
C LEU A 391 13.61 -2.67 4.75
N THR A 392 13.99 -3.63 5.60
CA THR A 392 13.15 -4.03 6.74
C THR A 392 13.11 -2.95 7.81
N GLN A 393 14.25 -2.32 8.11
CA GLN A 393 14.37 -1.27 9.12
C GLN A 393 13.70 0.04 8.66
N ASP A 394 13.99 0.49 7.44
CA ASP A 394 13.48 1.74 6.90
C ASP A 394 11.96 1.71 6.79
N TYR A 395 11.40 0.60 6.30
CA TYR A 395 9.97 0.47 6.01
C TYR A 395 9.22 -0.45 6.99
N GLY A 396 9.85 -0.77 8.12
CA GLY A 396 9.32 -1.59 9.23
C GLY A 396 8.76 -2.94 8.84
N GLY A 397 9.25 -3.55 7.74
CA GLY A 397 8.75 -4.83 7.25
C GLY A 397 7.38 -4.74 6.53
N HIS A 398 6.93 -3.55 6.14
CA HIS A 398 5.66 -3.37 5.43
C HIS A 398 5.77 -3.87 3.98
N PRO A 399 5.11 -4.98 3.58
CA PRO A 399 5.39 -5.62 2.29
C PRO A 399 5.13 -4.72 1.08
N PHE A 400 4.07 -3.90 1.14
CA PHE A 400 3.72 -2.98 0.06
C PHE A 400 4.75 -1.84 -0.13
N LEU A 401 5.18 -1.17 0.96
CA LEU A 401 6.21 -0.11 0.88
C LEU A 401 7.52 -0.67 0.34
N ILE A 402 7.97 -1.80 0.88
CA ILE A 402 9.19 -2.50 0.45
C ILE A 402 9.14 -2.81 -1.05
N ARG A 403 8.01 -3.34 -1.55
CA ARG A 403 7.85 -3.61 -2.99
C ARG A 403 7.94 -2.32 -3.82
N HIS A 404 7.30 -1.24 -3.41
CA HIS A 404 7.39 0.01 -4.15
C HIS A 404 8.81 0.58 -4.18
N VAL A 405 9.58 0.43 -3.10
CA VAL A 405 11.00 0.82 -3.08
C VAL A 405 11.81 -0.07 -4.03
N CYS A 406 11.56 -1.39 -4.01
CA CYS A 406 12.20 -2.32 -4.95
C CYS A 406 11.79 -2.06 -6.42
N LYS A 407 10.57 -1.58 -6.67
CA LYS A 407 10.15 -1.07 -8.00
C LYS A 407 11.00 0.13 -8.41
N THR A 408 11.20 1.10 -7.51
CA THR A 408 12.09 2.25 -7.76
C THR A 408 13.54 1.81 -8.02
N VAL A 409 14.04 0.81 -7.30
CA VAL A 409 15.35 0.18 -7.58
C VAL A 409 15.40 -0.37 -9.01
N ASN A 410 14.39 -1.14 -9.40
CA ASN A 410 14.32 -1.74 -10.73
C ASN A 410 14.26 -0.67 -11.84
N GLN A 411 13.49 0.39 -11.64
CA GLN A 411 13.37 1.52 -12.57
C GLN A 411 14.71 2.26 -12.73
N LEU A 412 15.38 2.59 -11.62
CA LEU A 412 16.68 3.26 -11.65
C LEU A 412 17.72 2.45 -12.43
N ILE A 413 17.74 1.12 -12.23
CA ILE A 413 18.63 0.22 -12.97
C ILE A 413 18.29 0.19 -14.46
N LYS A 414 16.99 0.17 -14.82
CA LYS A 414 16.54 0.17 -16.22
C LYS A 414 16.89 1.48 -16.94
N GLU A 415 16.77 2.62 -16.27
CA GLU A 415 17.06 3.95 -16.83
C GLU A 415 18.56 4.23 -16.94
N ASN A 416 19.39 3.58 -16.11
CA ASN A 416 20.84 3.77 -16.15
C ASN A 416 21.51 2.85 -17.18
N HIS A 417 21.89 3.42 -18.33
CA HIS A 417 22.56 2.70 -19.42
C HIS A 417 23.91 2.07 -19.07
N THR A 418 24.52 2.42 -17.93
CA THR A 418 25.78 1.81 -17.47
C THR A 418 25.58 0.54 -16.63
N LEU A 419 24.35 0.28 -16.18
CA LEU A 419 24.00 -0.90 -15.40
C LEU A 419 23.34 -1.95 -16.31
N SER A 420 23.63 -3.22 -16.07
CA SER A 420 23.00 -4.33 -16.81
C SER A 420 22.65 -5.48 -15.87
N LYS A 421 21.57 -6.18 -16.19
CA LYS A 421 21.08 -7.34 -15.45
C LYS A 421 21.65 -8.65 -16.02
N PRO A 422 21.95 -9.67 -15.20
CA PRO A 422 21.69 -9.77 -13.77
C PRO A 422 22.61 -8.86 -12.93
N LEU A 423 22.06 -8.23 -11.88
CA LEU A 423 22.75 -7.26 -11.04
C LEU A 423 22.51 -7.55 -9.56
N ARG A 424 23.58 -7.42 -8.78
CA ARG A 424 23.51 -7.45 -7.32
C ARG A 424 23.27 -6.03 -6.78
N VAL A 425 22.11 -5.82 -6.14
CA VAL A 425 21.70 -4.56 -5.53
C VAL A 425 22.42 -4.41 -4.20
N ASN A 426 23.37 -3.48 -4.17
CA ASN A 426 24.13 -3.11 -2.99
C ASN A 426 23.53 -1.88 -2.31
N LYS A 427 24.13 -1.48 -1.18
CA LYS A 427 23.70 -0.31 -0.40
C LYS A 427 23.70 0.99 -1.19
N THR A 428 24.68 1.21 -2.08
CA THR A 428 24.76 2.43 -2.89
C THR A 428 23.57 2.59 -3.83
N ILE A 429 23.17 1.52 -4.53
CA ILE A 429 21.99 1.55 -5.40
C ILE A 429 20.74 1.78 -4.55
N TYR A 430 20.61 1.06 -3.44
CA TYR A 430 19.49 1.19 -2.52
C TYR A 430 19.33 2.62 -1.99
N ASP A 431 20.40 3.25 -1.49
CA ASP A 431 20.34 4.59 -0.91
C ASP A 431 19.90 5.64 -1.94
N GLN A 432 20.30 5.50 -3.21
CA GLN A 432 19.82 6.35 -4.30
C GLN A 432 18.34 6.11 -4.60
N SER A 433 17.91 4.86 -4.67
CA SER A 433 16.51 4.51 -4.87
C SER A 433 15.61 4.95 -3.72
N LYS A 434 16.08 4.85 -2.47
CA LYS A 434 15.40 5.38 -1.28
C LYS A 434 15.13 6.88 -1.45
N LYS A 435 16.13 7.69 -1.80
CA LYS A 435 15.94 9.13 -2.04
C LYS A 435 14.86 9.42 -3.08
N VAL A 436 14.93 8.75 -4.24
CA VAL A 436 13.93 8.91 -5.30
C VAL A 436 12.53 8.53 -4.82
N PHE A 437 12.42 7.45 -4.03
CA PHE A 437 11.16 7.00 -3.46
C PHE A 437 10.60 8.00 -2.45
N GLU A 438 11.42 8.47 -1.51
CA GLU A 438 11.05 9.47 -0.50
C GLU A 438 10.58 10.79 -1.12
N GLU A 439 11.24 11.24 -2.19
CA GLU A 439 10.91 12.50 -2.88
C GLU A 439 9.63 12.41 -3.72
N LYS A 440 9.38 11.28 -4.39
CA LYS A 440 8.31 11.18 -5.40
C LYS A 440 7.06 10.45 -4.93
N TYR A 441 7.19 9.49 -4.02
CA TYR A 441 6.13 8.49 -3.79
C TYR A 441 5.79 8.27 -2.33
N ALA A 442 6.69 8.54 -1.39
CA ALA A 442 6.53 8.10 -0.01
C ALA A 442 5.41 8.83 0.75
N GLU A 443 5.26 10.14 0.54
CA GLU A 443 4.28 10.99 1.23
C GLU A 443 2.86 10.43 1.17
N ARG A 444 2.35 10.09 -0.02
CA ARG A 444 1.00 9.52 -0.18
C ARG A 444 0.79 8.22 0.60
N TYR A 445 1.85 7.43 0.78
CA TYR A 445 1.76 6.15 1.48
C TYR A 445 1.87 6.32 3.00
N TYR A 446 2.67 7.29 3.46
CA TYR A 446 2.71 7.66 4.87
C TYR A 446 1.40 8.29 5.32
N GLU A 447 0.82 9.18 4.53
CA GLU A 447 -0.51 9.74 4.81
C GLU A 447 -1.58 8.65 4.86
N MET A 448 -1.55 7.66 3.96
CA MET A 448 -2.47 6.51 4.04
C MET A 448 -2.37 5.74 5.38
N ILE A 449 -1.17 5.61 5.95
CA ILE A 449 -0.96 4.96 7.25
C ILE A 449 -1.45 5.86 8.38
N LEU A 450 -1.09 7.14 8.34
CA LEU A 450 -1.39 8.11 9.39
C LEU A 450 -2.86 8.52 9.42
N GLU A 451 -3.56 8.54 8.29
CA GLU A 451 -4.98 8.90 8.18
C GLU A 451 -5.85 8.04 9.11
N VAL A 452 -5.60 6.73 9.15
CA VAL A 452 -6.32 5.81 10.06
C VAL A 452 -6.15 6.24 11.52
N LEU A 453 -4.94 6.66 11.90
CA LEU A 453 -4.67 7.15 13.26
C LEU A 453 -5.27 8.54 13.48
N LYS A 454 -5.09 9.48 12.54
CA LYS A 454 -5.60 10.86 12.64
C LYS A 454 -7.13 10.90 12.77
N GLU A 455 -7.82 10.04 12.01
CA GLU A 455 -9.29 10.02 11.96
C GLU A 455 -9.90 9.27 13.14
N PHE A 456 -9.35 8.10 13.50
CA PHE A 456 -9.99 7.20 14.47
C PHE A 456 -9.27 7.09 15.82
N TYR A 457 -7.99 7.41 15.88
CA TYR A 457 -7.11 7.22 17.05
C TYR A 457 -6.23 8.45 17.29
N TYR A 458 -6.82 9.65 17.29
CA TYR A 458 -6.08 10.90 17.33
C TYR A 458 -5.13 11.02 18.51
N ASP A 459 -5.56 10.53 19.68
CA ASP A 459 -4.72 10.50 20.89
C ASP A 459 -3.46 9.64 20.70
N GLU A 460 -3.58 8.48 20.05
CA GLU A 460 -2.42 7.63 19.71
C GLU A 460 -1.54 8.30 18.66
N TYR A 461 -2.13 8.99 17.68
CA TYR A 461 -1.37 9.80 16.73
C TYR A 461 -0.53 10.88 17.45
N GLN A 462 -1.09 11.57 18.45
CA GLN A 462 -0.32 12.56 19.23
C GLN A 462 0.81 11.90 20.02
N VAL A 463 0.57 10.73 20.61
CA VAL A 463 1.61 9.96 21.32
C VAL A 463 2.71 9.51 20.36
N LEU A 464 2.36 9.10 19.15
CA LEU A 464 3.32 8.78 18.09
C LEU A 464 4.17 10.00 17.70
N VAL A 465 3.58 11.19 17.62
CA VAL A 465 4.30 12.45 17.35
C VAL A 465 5.30 12.76 18.47
N TYR A 466 4.92 12.60 19.75
CA TYR A 466 5.86 12.78 20.87
C TYR A 466 7.06 11.84 20.75
N LEU A 467 6.82 10.56 20.44
CA LEU A 467 7.91 9.61 20.23
C LEU A 467 8.82 10.02 19.07
N ALA A 468 8.25 10.52 17.96
CA ALA A 468 9.01 10.91 16.78
C ALA A 468 9.91 12.12 17.05
N LEU A 469 9.38 13.11 17.79
CA LEU A 469 10.09 14.34 18.14
C LEU A 469 11.07 14.16 19.32
N GLY A 470 11.16 12.96 19.90
CA GLY A 470 12.03 12.66 21.04
C GLY A 470 11.53 13.22 22.37
N ASP A 471 10.23 13.55 22.47
CA ASP A 471 9.59 14.02 23.70
C ASP A 471 9.17 12.84 24.58
N PHE A 472 10.19 12.17 25.15
CA PHE A 472 9.99 10.96 25.95
C PHE A 472 9.21 11.21 27.25
N GLU A 473 9.23 12.43 27.78
CA GLU A 473 8.49 12.79 28.99
C GLU A 473 6.98 12.76 28.74
N ASN A 474 6.50 13.48 27.72
CA ASN A 474 5.09 13.45 27.35
C ASN A 474 4.68 12.06 26.84
N PHE A 475 5.53 11.41 26.03
CA PHE A 475 5.26 10.04 25.58
C PHE A 475 5.03 9.10 26.77
N SER A 476 5.95 9.07 27.74
CA SER A 476 5.87 8.15 28.90
C SER A 476 4.65 8.44 29.76
N LYS A 477 4.30 9.73 29.95
CA LYS A 477 3.13 10.15 30.72
C LYS A 477 1.83 9.53 30.19
N TYR A 478 1.68 9.39 28.88
CA TYR A 478 0.50 8.77 28.27
C TYR A 478 0.66 7.24 28.14
N ALA A 479 1.80 6.77 27.63
CA ALA A 479 2.06 5.37 27.38
C ALA A 479 2.00 4.50 28.65
N GLN A 480 2.51 5.01 29.78
CA GLN A 480 2.46 4.29 31.07
C GLN A 480 1.09 4.37 31.75
N ARG A 481 0.29 5.38 31.43
CA ARG A 481 -1.02 5.60 32.06
C ARG A 481 -2.07 4.60 31.57
N SER A 482 -2.04 4.26 30.28
CA SER A 482 -2.91 3.25 29.71
C SER A 482 -2.34 2.69 28.42
N ASN A 483 -2.44 1.38 28.26
CA ASN A 483 -2.09 0.69 27.02
C ASN A 483 -2.92 1.21 25.82
N ASN A 484 -4.10 1.79 26.05
CA ASN A 484 -4.96 2.36 25.00
C ASN A 484 -4.29 3.48 24.20
N TYR A 485 -3.21 4.09 24.70
CA TYR A 485 -2.45 5.11 23.96
C TYR A 485 -1.41 4.53 23.00
N THR A 486 -1.18 3.21 23.04
CA THR A 486 -0.12 2.54 22.26
C THR A 486 -0.53 1.22 21.62
N ASN A 487 -1.70 0.67 21.98
CA ASN A 487 -2.15 -0.64 21.54
C ASN A 487 -2.24 -0.73 20.01
N HIS A 488 -2.82 0.26 19.33
CA HIS A 488 -2.92 0.22 17.89
C HIS A 488 -1.57 0.50 17.22
N LEU A 489 -0.77 1.42 17.78
CA LEU A 489 0.59 1.67 17.28
C LEU A 489 1.45 0.40 17.30
N LEU A 490 1.37 -0.39 18.38
CA LEU A 490 2.05 -1.68 18.52
C LEU A 490 1.43 -2.75 17.61
N GLY A 491 0.10 -2.85 17.60
CA GLY A 491 -0.65 -3.82 16.79
C GLY A 491 -0.38 -3.67 15.29
N TYR A 492 -0.41 -2.43 14.79
CA TYR A 492 -0.07 -2.11 13.40
C TYR A 492 1.43 -2.20 13.09
N GLY A 493 2.28 -2.41 14.09
CA GLY A 493 3.72 -2.50 13.92
C GLY A 493 4.35 -1.18 13.47
N ILE A 494 3.79 -0.05 13.90
CA ILE A 494 4.37 1.28 13.68
C ILE A 494 5.49 1.52 14.70
N ILE A 495 5.25 1.11 15.95
CA ILE A 495 6.22 1.13 17.03
C ILE A 495 6.47 -0.28 17.55
N GLU A 496 7.54 -0.45 18.32
CA GLU A 496 7.86 -1.64 19.08
C GLU A 496 8.09 -1.32 20.55
N LYS A 497 7.92 -2.32 21.41
CA LYS A 497 8.17 -2.23 22.85
C LYS A 497 9.09 -3.37 23.27
N THR A 498 10.21 -3.03 23.91
CA THR A 498 11.14 -3.99 24.53
C THR A 498 11.34 -3.61 26.00
N GLY A 499 10.77 -4.39 26.92
CA GLY A 499 10.68 -3.97 28.32
C GLY A 499 9.87 -2.66 28.42
N GLU A 500 10.47 -1.63 29.02
CA GLU A 500 9.88 -0.28 29.12
C GLU A 500 10.29 0.66 27.98
N TYR A 501 11.12 0.20 27.05
CA TYR A 501 11.62 1.02 25.95
C TYR A 501 10.73 0.91 24.72
N TYR A 502 10.40 2.06 24.14
CA TYR A 502 9.63 2.17 22.92
C TYR A 502 10.50 2.71 21.79
N GLY A 503 10.31 2.16 20.58
CA GLY A 503 11.04 2.55 19.39
C GLY A 503 10.14 2.59 18.17
N PHE A 504 10.53 3.37 17.16
CA PHE A 504 9.89 3.30 15.85
C PHE A 504 10.32 2.02 15.14
N LYS A 505 9.35 1.34 14.54
CA LYS A 505 9.62 0.20 13.67
C LYS A 505 9.76 0.61 12.20
N ILE A 506 9.08 1.67 11.79
CA ILE A 506 9.15 2.25 10.43
C ILE A 506 9.96 3.55 10.50
N GLU A 507 11.27 3.49 10.26
CA GLU A 507 12.16 4.66 10.40
C GLU A 507 11.82 5.77 9.40
N SER A 508 11.45 5.42 8.17
CA SER A 508 11.10 6.41 7.15
C SER A 508 9.82 7.19 7.49
N LEU A 509 8.87 6.55 8.18
CA LEU A 509 7.67 7.20 8.69
C LEU A 509 8.00 8.16 9.84
N LYS A 510 8.94 7.81 10.72
CA LYS A 510 9.44 8.72 11.76
C LYS A 510 10.04 9.98 11.16
N GLU A 511 10.91 9.83 10.16
CA GLU A 511 11.50 10.96 9.43
C GLU A 511 10.41 11.86 8.81
N TYR A 512 9.37 11.26 8.21
CA TYR A 512 8.23 11.99 7.68
C TYR A 512 7.43 12.74 8.75
N ILE A 513 7.15 12.11 9.90
CA ILE A 513 6.45 12.75 11.03
C ILE A 513 7.28 13.92 11.57
N ILE A 514 8.59 13.74 11.73
CA ILE A 514 9.49 14.82 12.17
C ILE A 514 9.42 15.99 11.18
N LYS A 515 9.49 15.73 9.87
CA LYS A 515 9.43 16.77 8.83
C LYS A 515 8.08 17.50 8.83
N SER A 516 6.97 16.78 8.93
CA SER A 516 5.61 17.35 8.92
C SER A 516 5.26 18.07 10.23
N ASN A 517 5.90 17.69 11.35
CA ASN A 517 5.65 18.27 12.69
C ASN A 517 6.88 19.02 13.24
N GLN A 518 7.81 19.45 12.37
CA GLN A 518 9.08 20.10 12.75
C GLN A 518 8.88 21.37 13.60
N TYR A 519 7.70 21.98 13.51
CA TYR A 519 7.28 23.17 14.24
C TYR A 519 6.25 22.89 15.34
N GLN A 520 6.17 21.65 15.83
CA GLN A 520 5.30 21.26 16.94
C GLN A 520 6.08 20.77 18.17
N LYS A 521 7.41 20.82 18.13
CA LYS A 521 8.24 20.47 19.29
C LYS A 521 7.90 21.43 20.44
N LEU A 522 7.32 20.91 21.52
CA LEU A 522 6.86 21.70 22.69
C LEU A 522 7.98 21.95 23.69
N ASN A 523 9.06 21.16 23.64
CA ASN A 523 10.20 21.26 24.54
C ASN A 523 11.44 21.73 23.79
N MET A 524 11.40 22.98 23.30
CA MET A 524 12.51 23.61 22.62
C MET A 524 13.30 24.49 23.58
N ASN A 525 14.63 24.38 23.55
CA ASN A 525 15.46 25.38 24.21
C ASN A 525 15.37 26.74 23.48
N THR A 526 15.81 27.82 24.13
CA THR A 526 15.71 29.18 23.56
C THR A 526 16.44 29.31 22.21
N GLU A 527 17.51 28.54 21.98
CA GLU A 527 18.25 28.55 20.71
C GLU A 527 17.50 27.84 19.58
N GLU A 528 16.88 26.70 19.88
CA GLU A 528 16.01 25.96 18.96
C GLU A 528 14.80 26.82 18.58
N LYS A 529 14.15 27.50 19.55
CA LYS A 529 13.01 28.39 19.30
C LYS A 529 13.37 29.49 18.31
N ARG A 530 14.52 30.12 18.50
CA ARG A 530 15.04 31.17 17.60
C ARG A 530 15.31 30.63 16.20
N LYS A 531 15.91 29.46 16.09
CA LYS A 531 16.18 28.81 14.80
C LYS A 531 14.90 28.55 14.01
N GLU A 532 13.84 28.05 14.66
CA GLU A 532 12.53 27.87 14.02
C GLU A 532 11.95 29.20 13.51
N ILE A 533 11.97 30.24 14.35
CA ILE A 533 11.45 31.57 13.99
C ILE A 533 12.19 32.13 12.77
N ASP A 534 13.51 32.08 12.77
CA ASP A 534 14.35 32.62 11.70
C ASP A 534 14.18 31.82 10.40
N GLU A 535 14.11 30.49 10.48
CA GLU A 535 13.90 29.62 9.32
C GLU A 535 12.56 29.88 8.64
N ARG A 536 11.45 29.86 9.40
CA ARG A 536 10.10 30.08 8.85
C ARG A 536 9.96 31.47 8.26
N ARG A 537 10.50 32.49 8.95
CA ARG A 537 10.49 33.87 8.44
C ARG A 537 11.36 34.03 7.20
N GLY A 538 12.53 33.40 7.17
CA GLY A 538 13.43 33.36 6.02
C GLY A 538 12.77 32.76 4.77
N ARG A 539 11.85 31.80 4.94
CA ARG A 539 11.05 31.22 3.85
C ARG A 539 9.89 32.11 3.40
N ILE A 540 9.15 32.74 4.32
CA ILE A 540 7.95 33.53 3.99
C ILE A 540 8.27 34.91 3.42
N GLU A 541 9.30 35.58 3.94
CA GLU A 541 9.59 36.98 3.59
C GLU A 541 9.87 37.17 2.09
N PRO A 542 10.68 36.33 1.41
CA PRO A 542 10.87 36.43 -0.03
C PRO A 542 9.56 36.23 -0.82
N LYS A 543 8.73 35.26 -0.41
CA LYS A 543 7.43 34.99 -1.04
C LYS A 543 6.48 36.18 -0.88
N LEU A 544 6.40 36.77 0.31
CA LEU A 544 5.60 37.98 0.56
C LEU A 544 6.07 39.17 -0.29
N ARG A 545 7.39 39.38 -0.43
CA ARG A 545 7.93 40.41 -1.32
C ARG A 545 7.47 40.19 -2.76
N GLN A 546 7.48 38.95 -3.24
CA GLN A 546 7.01 38.61 -4.58
C GLN A 546 5.51 38.85 -4.76
N ILE A 547 4.69 38.45 -3.79
CA ILE A 547 3.24 38.71 -3.81
C ILE A 547 2.97 40.22 -3.86
N ILE A 548 3.63 41.00 -3.00
CA ILE A 548 3.46 42.46 -2.96
C ILE A 548 3.88 43.08 -4.30
N TYR A 549 5.03 42.66 -4.83
CA TYR A 549 5.53 43.12 -6.13
C TYR A 549 4.52 42.87 -7.25
N ASN A 550 4.02 41.63 -7.36
CA ASN A 550 3.08 41.22 -8.40
C ASN A 550 1.75 41.97 -8.26
N GLN A 551 1.19 42.00 -7.05
CA GLN A 551 -0.16 42.48 -6.81
C GLN A 551 -0.29 43.99 -6.96
N LEU A 552 0.67 44.76 -6.44
CA LEU A 552 0.68 46.21 -6.64
C LEU A 552 0.88 46.58 -8.11
N ARG A 553 1.75 45.86 -8.83
CA ARG A 553 2.00 46.08 -10.26
C ARG A 553 0.76 45.79 -11.10
N PHE A 554 0.10 44.67 -10.83
CA PHE A 554 -1.13 44.26 -11.51
C PHE A 554 -2.27 45.26 -11.28
N THR A 555 -2.44 45.71 -10.02
CA THR A 555 -3.56 46.56 -9.64
C THR A 555 -3.39 48.01 -10.09
N TYR A 556 -2.18 48.57 -10.03
CA TYR A 556 -1.97 50.02 -10.19
C TYR A 556 -1.02 50.41 -11.33
N GLY A 557 -0.38 49.44 -12.00
CA GLY A 557 0.70 49.70 -12.93
C GLY A 557 2.00 50.13 -12.25
N GLU A 558 3.11 50.08 -12.97
CA GLU A 558 4.46 50.13 -12.38
C GLU A 558 4.81 51.48 -11.72
N ALA A 559 4.46 52.60 -12.34
CA ALA A 559 4.75 53.93 -11.80
C ALA A 559 3.97 54.21 -10.50
N THR A 560 2.67 53.89 -10.47
CA THR A 560 1.82 54.08 -9.30
C THR A 560 2.19 53.09 -8.18
N ALA A 561 2.48 51.84 -8.53
CA ALA A 561 2.93 50.82 -7.58
C ALA A 561 4.23 51.24 -6.87
N LYS A 562 5.20 51.80 -7.61
CA LYS A 562 6.43 52.36 -7.03
C LYS A 562 6.14 53.43 -5.97
N ASN A 563 5.24 54.37 -6.28
CA ASN A 563 4.85 55.41 -5.33
C ASN A 563 4.15 54.84 -4.08
N LYS A 564 3.30 53.83 -4.25
CA LYS A 564 2.62 53.14 -3.13
C LYS A 564 3.61 52.47 -2.18
N VAL A 565 4.66 51.84 -2.70
CA VAL A 565 5.74 51.25 -1.87
C VAL A 565 6.53 52.34 -1.14
N LEU A 566 6.90 53.43 -1.83
CA LEU A 566 7.65 54.54 -1.23
C LEU A 566 6.86 55.29 -0.16
N ASN A 567 5.53 55.33 -0.27
CA ASN A 567 4.66 55.95 0.74
C ASN A 567 4.71 55.25 2.11
N ASN A 568 5.17 53.99 2.16
CA ASN A 568 5.43 53.32 3.43
C ASN A 568 6.49 54.05 4.28
N TYR A 569 7.37 54.81 3.65
CA TYR A 569 8.46 55.54 4.29
C TYR A 569 8.18 57.04 4.44
N ASN A 570 6.92 57.50 4.37
CA ASN A 570 6.58 58.92 4.51
C ASN A 570 7.04 59.56 5.83
N TYR A 571 7.16 58.75 6.88
CA TYR A 571 7.64 59.18 8.19
C TYR A 571 9.17 59.14 8.33
N ASP A 572 9.88 58.60 7.33
CA ASP A 572 11.34 58.53 7.25
C ASP A 572 11.79 59.09 5.89
N GLN A 573 11.85 60.43 5.83
CA GLN A 573 12.18 61.17 4.61
C GLN A 573 13.57 60.81 4.06
N ALA A 574 14.52 60.45 4.94
CA ALA A 574 15.85 60.02 4.53
C ALA A 574 15.82 58.66 3.81
N LYS A 575 15.11 57.66 4.34
CA LYS A 575 14.89 56.38 3.64
C LYS A 575 14.14 56.58 2.33
N LYS A 576 13.08 57.41 2.33
CA LYS A 576 12.27 57.63 1.13
C LYS A 576 13.09 58.24 -0.01
N ALA A 577 13.91 59.25 0.29
CA ALA A 577 14.81 59.87 -0.69
C ALA A 577 15.89 58.90 -1.18
N LYS A 578 16.43 58.05 -0.29
CA LYS A 578 17.40 57.01 -0.67
C LYS A 578 16.79 55.99 -1.64
N TYR A 579 15.56 55.55 -1.39
CA TYR A 579 14.92 54.50 -2.17
C TYR A 579 14.21 55.00 -3.44
N SER A 580 13.89 56.30 -3.55
CA SER A 580 13.19 56.84 -4.72
C SER A 580 13.96 56.72 -6.04
N VAL A 581 15.29 56.61 -5.97
CA VAL A 581 16.18 56.47 -7.12
C VAL A 581 16.07 55.09 -7.78
N TYR A 582 15.66 54.06 -7.04
CA TYR A 582 15.57 52.69 -7.53
C TYR A 582 14.34 52.45 -8.43
N GLN A 583 14.45 51.55 -9.39
CA GLN A 583 13.32 51.07 -10.18
C GLN A 583 12.38 50.21 -9.33
N TYR A 584 11.13 50.04 -9.79
CA TYR A 584 10.11 49.31 -9.02
C TYR A 584 10.56 47.90 -8.62
N LYS A 585 11.18 47.15 -9.55
CA LYS A 585 11.74 45.82 -9.26
C LYS A 585 12.85 45.83 -8.20
N GLU A 586 13.68 46.87 -8.21
CA GLU A 586 14.81 47.02 -7.29
C GLU A 586 14.36 47.34 -5.86
N LEU A 587 13.15 47.88 -5.66
CA LEU A 587 12.58 48.12 -4.33
C LEU A 587 12.33 46.83 -3.52
N PHE A 588 12.29 45.68 -4.19
CA PHE A 588 12.09 44.37 -3.57
C PHE A 588 13.39 43.55 -3.51
N ASP A 589 14.52 44.12 -3.95
CA ASP A 589 15.84 43.48 -3.85
C ASP A 589 16.41 43.70 -2.43
N PRO A 590 16.57 42.63 -1.62
CA PRO A 590 17.05 42.74 -0.24
C PRO A 590 18.51 43.22 -0.14
N LYS A 591 19.29 43.17 -1.23
CA LYS A 591 20.65 43.73 -1.26
C LYS A 591 20.67 45.25 -1.43
N LYS A 592 19.58 45.83 -1.94
CA LYS A 592 19.46 47.28 -2.21
C LYS A 592 18.57 47.98 -1.19
N VAL A 593 17.46 47.35 -0.82
CA VAL A 593 16.45 47.93 0.08
C VAL A 593 16.24 47.03 1.30
N VAL A 594 16.52 47.59 2.47
CA VAL A 594 16.29 46.92 3.76
C VAL A 594 14.82 47.04 4.11
N THR A 595 14.03 46.06 3.68
CA THR A 595 12.58 46.00 3.94
C THR A 595 12.30 45.00 5.05
N THR A 596 11.83 45.49 6.20
CA THR A 596 11.47 44.64 7.35
C THR A 596 10.11 43.97 7.14
N LEU A 597 9.81 42.91 7.89
CA LEU A 597 8.47 42.30 7.88
C LEU A 597 7.37 43.30 8.29
N SER A 598 7.68 44.26 9.16
CA SER A 598 6.77 45.35 9.51
C SER A 598 6.50 46.28 8.31
N ASP A 599 7.51 46.55 7.48
CA ASP A 599 7.33 47.31 6.24
C ASP A 599 6.43 46.57 5.26
N LEU A 600 6.63 45.25 5.09
CA LEU A 600 5.77 44.42 4.24
C LEU A 600 4.33 44.41 4.75
N LYS A 601 4.12 44.26 6.07
CA LYS A 601 2.81 44.37 6.72
C LYS A 601 2.13 45.69 6.38
N ASN A 602 2.84 46.81 6.57
CA ASN A 602 2.30 48.14 6.37
C ASN A 602 1.98 48.40 4.89
N ILE A 603 2.81 47.91 3.95
CA ILE A 603 2.53 48.02 2.51
C ILE A 603 1.24 47.26 2.15
N ILE A 604 1.04 46.05 2.67
CA ILE A 604 -0.19 45.27 2.45
C ILE A 604 -1.41 46.01 3.03
N LEU A 605 -1.33 46.42 4.31
CA LEU A 605 -2.45 47.07 5.00
C LEU A 605 -2.83 48.42 4.37
N ASN A 606 -1.86 49.21 3.92
CA ASN A 606 -2.11 50.51 3.29
C ASN A 606 -2.69 50.40 1.87
N ASN A 607 -2.62 49.21 1.26
CA ASN A 607 -3.13 48.94 -0.09
C ASN A 607 -4.12 47.77 -0.11
N TRP A 608 -4.84 47.59 1.00
CA TRP A 608 -5.72 46.43 1.22
C TRP A 608 -6.78 46.24 0.14
N ASP A 609 -7.52 47.28 -0.20
CA ASP A 609 -8.58 47.26 -1.21
C ASP A 609 -8.21 48.25 -2.34
N PRO A 610 -8.24 47.85 -3.62
CA PRO A 610 -8.55 46.51 -4.17
C PRO A 610 -7.37 45.53 -4.20
N GLY A 611 -6.18 45.92 -3.73
CA GLY A 611 -4.95 45.17 -3.95
C GLY A 611 -4.91 43.78 -3.29
N PHE A 612 -5.10 43.68 -1.98
CA PHE A 612 -4.72 42.48 -1.21
C PHE A 612 -5.87 41.72 -0.55
N LYS A 613 -7.08 42.29 -0.52
CA LYS A 613 -8.29 41.67 0.07
C LYS A 613 -8.63 40.31 -0.55
N GLY A 614 -8.37 40.12 -1.85
CA GLY A 614 -8.58 38.83 -2.53
C GLY A 614 -7.48 37.80 -2.29
N VAL A 615 -6.35 38.20 -1.69
CA VAL A 615 -5.16 37.35 -1.50
C VAL A 615 -5.03 36.88 -0.05
N PHE A 616 -5.32 37.73 0.93
CA PHE A 616 -4.99 37.49 2.35
C PHE A 616 -6.22 37.43 3.28
N ASP A 617 -7.38 36.98 2.78
CA ASP A 617 -8.69 36.96 3.46
C ASP A 617 -9.44 38.33 3.44
N THR A 618 -10.73 38.32 3.75
CA THR A 618 -11.61 39.51 3.76
C THR A 618 -11.41 40.41 4.98
N ASP A 619 -10.87 39.86 6.08
CA ASP A 619 -10.67 40.57 7.35
C ASP A 619 -9.24 41.14 7.48
N LYS A 620 -9.14 42.46 7.27
CA LYS A 620 -7.90 43.23 7.41
C LYS A 620 -7.31 43.19 8.83
N ASN A 621 -8.15 43.17 9.87
CA ASN A 621 -7.70 43.20 11.26
C ASN A 621 -7.11 41.86 11.68
N LYS A 622 -7.69 40.75 11.19
CA LYS A 622 -7.14 39.41 11.37
C LYS A 622 -5.72 39.31 10.83
N LEU A 623 -5.46 39.78 9.59
CA LEU A 623 -4.11 39.82 9.04
C LEU A 623 -3.16 40.68 9.90
N LYS A 624 -3.61 41.87 10.31
CA LYS A 624 -2.82 42.77 11.15
C LYS A 624 -2.36 42.07 12.43
N ASN A 625 -3.29 41.48 13.18
CA ASN A 625 -3.01 40.83 14.46
C ASN A 625 -2.06 39.63 14.29
N ARG A 626 -2.25 38.83 13.24
CA ARG A 626 -1.40 37.66 12.95
C ARG A 626 0.02 38.06 12.55
N MET A 627 0.16 39.07 11.69
CA MET A 627 1.48 39.63 11.34
C MET A 627 2.17 40.28 12.55
N GLU A 628 1.42 40.90 13.46
CA GLU A 628 1.96 41.48 14.71
C GLU A 628 2.49 40.39 15.65
N ALA A 629 1.77 39.29 15.84
CA ALA A 629 2.25 38.15 16.61
C ALA A 629 3.58 37.58 16.06
N ILE A 630 3.75 37.56 14.73
CA ILE A 630 5.00 37.11 14.10
C ILE A 630 6.15 38.12 14.31
N ILE A 631 5.85 39.42 14.30
CA ILE A 631 6.83 40.50 14.48
C ILE A 631 7.29 40.59 15.94
N GLU A 632 6.37 40.45 16.89
CA GLU A 632 6.61 40.61 18.33
C GLU A 632 7.65 39.61 18.85
N VAL A 633 7.53 38.34 18.48
CA VAL A 633 8.45 37.28 18.90
C VAL A 633 9.89 37.50 18.39
N ARG A 634 10.07 38.25 17.29
CA ARG A 634 11.40 38.65 16.79
C ARG A 634 12.08 39.69 17.67
N ASN A 635 11.34 40.65 18.22
CA ASN A 635 11.96 41.72 19.02
C ASN A 635 12.67 41.15 20.27
N TYR A 636 12.23 39.99 20.75
CA TYR A 636 12.88 39.21 21.80
C TYR A 636 14.09 38.40 21.30
N SER A 637 14.08 37.91 20.04
CA SER A 637 15.21 37.15 19.47
C SER A 637 16.45 38.01 19.19
N SER A 638 16.29 39.32 18.96
CA SER A 638 17.40 40.28 18.84
C SER A 638 17.98 40.76 20.19
N HIS A 639 17.30 40.50 21.31
CA HIS A 639 17.60 41.08 22.61
C HIS A 639 17.56 40.06 23.74
N SER A 640 18.36 38.98 23.67
CA SER A 640 18.69 38.08 24.80
C SER A 640 17.52 37.49 25.63
N ALA A 641 16.26 37.75 25.27
CA ALA A 641 15.10 37.47 26.10
C ALA A 641 14.64 36.03 25.85
N ASP A 642 14.12 35.41 26.91
CA ASP A 642 13.52 34.08 26.84
C ASP A 642 12.16 34.16 26.17
N ILE A 643 11.92 33.21 25.26
CA ILE A 643 10.66 33.09 24.51
C ILE A 643 9.80 32.05 25.23
N SER A 644 8.67 32.46 25.77
CA SER A 644 7.73 31.58 26.47
C SER A 644 7.03 30.61 25.50
N GLU A 645 6.50 29.50 26.04
CA GLU A 645 5.70 28.56 25.24
C GLU A 645 4.44 29.20 24.67
N SER A 646 3.80 30.10 25.43
CA SER A 646 2.60 30.81 24.97
C SER A 646 2.91 31.70 23.76
N GLU A 647 4.07 32.35 23.74
CA GLU A 647 4.51 33.18 22.61
C GLU A 647 4.85 32.31 21.39
N MET A 648 5.50 31.17 21.58
CA MET A 648 5.76 30.22 20.49
C MET A 648 4.48 29.64 19.89
N LEU A 649 3.48 29.31 20.71
CA LEU A 649 2.18 28.83 20.23
C LEU A 649 1.45 29.92 19.43
N SER A 650 1.46 31.16 19.92
CA SER A 650 0.90 32.32 19.20
C SER A 650 1.61 32.53 17.85
N PHE A 651 2.95 32.49 17.84
CA PHE A 651 3.77 32.57 16.63
C PHE A 651 3.43 31.46 15.64
N ARG A 652 3.43 30.19 16.08
CA ARG A 652 3.15 29.04 15.21
C ARG A 652 1.77 29.12 14.59
N GLY A 653 0.75 29.43 15.38
CA GLY A 653 -0.62 29.59 14.89
C GLY A 653 -0.76 30.74 13.90
N ALA A 654 -0.05 31.86 14.12
CA ALA A 654 -0.04 32.96 13.18
C ALA A 654 0.73 32.63 11.89
N MET A 655 1.87 31.97 12.02
CA MET A 655 2.77 31.65 10.91
C MET A 655 2.15 30.60 9.98
N SER A 656 1.55 29.54 10.51
CA SER A 656 0.88 28.51 9.71
C SER A 656 -0.26 29.08 8.88
N TRP A 657 -1.03 30.01 9.45
CA TRP A 657 -2.11 30.68 8.72
C TRP A 657 -1.60 31.54 7.55
N ILE A 658 -0.46 32.22 7.72
CA ILE A 658 0.14 33.02 6.64
C ILE A 658 0.80 32.12 5.58
N GLU A 659 1.45 31.04 5.99
CA GLU A 659 2.05 30.06 5.08
C GLU A 659 1.00 29.48 4.12
N GLU A 660 -0.16 29.08 4.64
CA GLU A 660 -1.29 28.55 3.85
C GLU A 660 -1.77 29.54 2.78
N LEU A 661 -1.98 30.81 3.15
CA LEU A 661 -2.41 31.86 2.22
C LEU A 661 -1.35 32.15 1.14
N VAL A 662 -0.08 32.17 1.53
CA VAL A 662 1.04 32.40 0.62
C VAL A 662 1.17 31.23 -0.35
N GLU A 663 1.04 29.99 0.09
CA GLU A 663 1.13 28.79 -0.76
C GLU A 663 -0.05 28.71 -1.74
N SER A 664 -1.26 28.99 -1.26
CA SER A 664 -2.46 29.09 -2.11
C SER A 664 -2.29 30.08 -3.27
N TYR A 665 -1.65 31.25 -3.03
CA TYR A 665 -1.39 32.24 -4.08
C TYR A 665 -0.48 31.70 -5.21
N PHE A 666 0.45 30.80 -4.89
CA PHE A 666 1.36 30.21 -5.87
C PHE A 666 0.83 28.90 -6.49
N GLY A 667 -0.36 28.43 -6.07
CA GLY A 667 -0.94 27.18 -6.54
C GLY A 667 -0.14 25.94 -6.13
N ILE A 668 0.49 26.00 -4.95
CA ILE A 668 1.29 24.93 -4.35
C ILE A 668 0.43 24.18 -3.34
#